data_AF-A0A5P9XST2-F1
#
_entry.id   AF-A0A5P9XST2-F1
#
_cell.length_a   1.000
_cell.length_b   1.000
_cell.length_c   1.000
_cell.angle_alpha   90.00
_cell.angle_beta   90.00
_cell.angle_gamma   90.00
#
_symmetry.space_group_name_H-M   'P 1'
#
loop_
_entity.id
_entity.type
_entity.pdbx_description
1 polymer ?
#
loop_
_entity_poly.entity_id
_entity_poly.type
_entity_poly.pdbx_seq_one_letter_code
_entity_poly.pdbx_strand_id
1 'polypeptide(L)'
;MRRRDFLKSLGAGATLTAFLGSSVARAAMLPALGRSGTLEDVEHIVVFMQENRSFDHYFGHLSGVRGYNDRFPLKLPDGKPVWFQGRMNDPTRPILPFHFNTRKTSAQFLQDLDHSWASQHGAIAGGLMNAWPLNKTDMTMGYFQRQDIPFHYALADHFTICDHYFTSLAGPTCPNRCMLFSGSIDPEGHHGGPYIDDDTHLWTKGVKPFTWTTYAERLQKAGISWRVYQEGLHEEDHNPMTGNFGENALLYFQAFTDIPDSSPLAQRARRPGGVAALREDVLRNRLPQVSWIVVPAGYSEHPSYPPAYGAIYIARVLDALTSNPEVWGKTVLLLDYDENDGFFDHVPPPQPPTPVRPGKSTVSTEGEIHNRINPDWPTLYSADQLPYGLGPRAPMITISPWSKGGYVCSEVFDHTSVIRFIEKRFGVSEPNITPWRRAICGDLTSAFDFSRPDERKVSLPSTANYVATVHHESTLPAPQVPTEQAVAIDPQESGVRKRRPLAYATAVRLEATHQGVRLHLHNPSELGVVCTAYWDHSHQLPHHYTLGAGAKLEDEMILPKDQKLALTVYGPDSYIRKITGAGPSTLHIDTQGTMTGDIQVLLYNAGADTLPIEVTDPVYGQGTRKIQLAAGQTRELHWNLQPSHHWYDLMVSTPQHRWQLAGHIENGDESFSDPANTQPVLL
;
A
#
# COMPACT_ATOMS: atom_id res chain seq x y z
N MET A 1 -23.49 -14.81 -4.21
CA MET A 1 -24.79 -15.10 -3.53
C MET A 1 -25.85 -14.09 -4.00
N ARG A 2 -27.12 -14.46 -4.28
CA ARG A 2 -28.13 -13.48 -4.74
C ARG A 2 -28.60 -12.63 -3.55
N ARG A 3 -28.71 -11.31 -3.73
CA ARG A 3 -29.23 -10.31 -2.75
C ARG A 3 -30.45 -10.76 -1.92
N ARG A 4 -31.32 -11.60 -2.47
CA ARG A 4 -32.52 -12.14 -1.79
C ARG A 4 -32.22 -13.24 -0.76
N ASP A 5 -31.12 -13.96 -0.88
CA ASP A 5 -30.76 -15.06 0.03
C ASP A 5 -29.99 -14.54 1.26
N PHE A 6 -29.19 -13.48 1.09
CA PHE A 6 -28.58 -12.75 2.20
C PHE A 6 -29.61 -11.99 3.06
N LEU A 7 -30.63 -11.37 2.45
CA LEU A 7 -31.71 -10.73 3.22
C LEU A 7 -32.53 -11.73 4.07
N LYS A 8 -32.54 -13.02 3.72
CA LYS A 8 -33.19 -14.07 4.52
C LYS A 8 -32.37 -14.49 5.74
N SER A 9 -31.03 -14.42 5.69
CA SER A 9 -30.17 -14.76 6.84
C SER A 9 -30.21 -13.71 7.95
N LEU A 10 -30.60 -12.47 7.64
CA LEU A 10 -30.81 -11.39 8.62
C LEU A 10 -31.96 -11.67 9.61
N GLY A 11 -32.90 -12.56 9.27
CA GLY A 11 -34.03 -12.91 10.13
C GLY A 11 -33.67 -13.69 11.40
N ALA A 12 -32.46 -14.27 11.49
CA ALA A 12 -32.05 -15.14 12.59
C ALA A 12 -31.02 -14.54 13.55
N GLY A 13 -30.43 -13.37 13.24
CA GLY A 13 -29.30 -12.79 14.00
C GLY A 13 -29.57 -11.48 14.76
N ALA A 14 -30.80 -10.97 14.76
CA ALA A 14 -31.11 -9.59 15.17
C ALA A 14 -31.31 -9.35 16.68
N THR A 15 -30.62 -10.08 17.57
CA THR A 15 -30.68 -9.81 19.02
C THR A 15 -29.29 -9.66 19.63
N LEU A 16 -28.67 -8.50 19.45
CA LEU A 16 -27.58 -7.93 20.28
C LEU A 16 -27.19 -6.53 19.75
N THR A 17 -28.10 -5.55 19.83
CA THR A 17 -27.87 -4.15 19.35
C THR A 17 -28.02 -3.08 20.42
N ALA A 18 -27.90 -3.43 21.70
CA ALA A 18 -27.75 -2.43 22.76
C ALA A 18 -26.30 -2.52 23.30
N PHE A 19 -25.58 -1.39 23.28
CA PHE A 19 -24.30 -1.06 23.97
C PHE A 19 -23.10 -0.59 23.12
N LEU A 20 -23.17 -0.57 21.78
CA LEU A 20 -22.02 -0.21 20.93
C LEU A 20 -21.68 1.30 20.85
N GLY A 21 -22.50 2.19 21.41
CA GLY A 21 -22.37 3.65 21.20
C GLY A 21 -21.46 4.41 22.17
N SER A 22 -20.95 3.79 23.25
CA SER A 22 -20.31 4.55 24.36
C SER A 22 -18.91 4.09 24.79
N SER A 23 -18.41 2.97 24.29
CA SER A 23 -17.19 2.33 24.80
C SER A 23 -15.96 2.52 23.91
N VAL A 24 -16.10 2.49 22.58
CA VAL A 24 -14.99 2.80 21.64
C VAL A 24 -14.44 4.22 21.88
N ALA A 25 -15.33 5.17 22.18
CA ALA A 25 -14.97 6.54 22.55
C ALA A 25 -14.37 6.67 23.96
N ARG A 26 -14.46 5.65 24.84
CA ARG A 26 -14.04 5.74 26.25
C ARG A 26 -12.61 5.27 26.51
N ALA A 27 -12.05 4.41 25.66
CA ALA A 27 -10.75 3.83 25.92
C ALA A 27 -9.73 4.02 24.78
N ALA A 28 -10.15 4.50 23.60
CA ALA A 28 -9.26 5.31 22.75
C ALA A 28 -8.76 6.60 23.48
N MET A 29 -9.33 6.93 24.65
CA MET A 29 -8.94 8.02 25.55
C MET A 29 -7.69 7.74 26.40
N LEU A 30 -7.15 6.52 26.41
CA LEU A 30 -6.12 6.14 27.36
C LEU A 30 -4.72 6.35 26.79
N PRO A 31 -3.75 6.76 27.64
CA PRO A 31 -2.36 6.92 27.25
C PRO A 31 -1.73 5.55 26.98
N ALA A 32 -0.60 5.56 26.27
CA ALA A 32 0.25 4.38 26.24
C ALA A 32 0.72 4.03 27.66
N LEU A 33 0.84 2.74 27.95
CA LEU A 33 1.35 2.21 29.20
C LEU A 33 2.73 1.59 28.93
N GLY A 34 3.74 2.45 28.92
CA GLY A 34 5.12 2.12 28.61
C GLY A 34 6.06 3.03 29.39
N ARG A 35 7.27 2.57 29.70
CA ARG A 35 8.26 3.37 30.45
C ARG A 35 9.50 3.69 29.62
N SER A 36 9.71 2.99 28.51
CA SER A 36 10.95 3.09 27.74
C SER A 36 10.87 4.13 26.62
N GLY A 37 9.68 4.43 26.10
CA GLY A 37 9.49 5.27 24.93
C GLY A 37 9.94 4.59 23.63
N THR A 38 9.96 3.26 23.61
CA THR A 38 10.44 2.45 22.49
C THR A 38 9.42 1.36 22.13
N LEU A 39 9.66 0.64 21.03
CA LEU A 39 8.83 -0.49 20.60
C LEU A 39 8.64 -1.55 21.70
N GLU A 40 9.57 -1.69 22.64
CA GLU A 40 9.47 -2.62 23.77
C GLU A 40 8.27 -2.40 24.67
N ASP A 41 7.67 -1.20 24.65
CA ASP A 41 6.47 -0.90 25.43
C ASP A 41 5.20 -1.58 24.87
N VAL A 42 5.23 -2.09 23.63
CA VAL A 42 4.13 -2.90 23.06
C VAL A 42 4.12 -4.28 23.72
N GLU A 43 3.01 -4.74 24.31
CA GLU A 43 2.89 -6.13 24.79
C GLU A 43 2.02 -6.99 23.86
N HIS A 44 1.12 -6.37 23.10
CA HIS A 44 0.18 -7.06 22.23
C HIS A 44 0.15 -6.45 20.82
N ILE A 45 0.29 -7.31 19.81
CA ILE A 45 0.11 -6.96 18.40
C ILE A 45 -1.10 -7.73 17.90
N VAL A 46 -2.12 -7.00 17.44
CA VAL A 46 -3.36 -7.53 16.88
C VAL A 46 -3.37 -7.22 15.39
N VAL A 47 -3.46 -8.25 14.56
CA VAL A 47 -3.51 -8.16 13.10
C VAL A 47 -4.93 -8.45 12.65
N PHE A 48 -5.53 -7.53 11.90
CA PHE A 48 -6.89 -7.65 11.38
C PHE A 48 -6.91 -7.29 9.90
N MET A 49 -6.91 -8.32 9.05
CA MET A 49 -6.95 -8.19 7.60
C MET A 49 -8.38 -8.35 7.08
N GLN A 50 -8.86 -7.31 6.41
CA GLN A 50 -10.14 -7.24 5.68
C GLN A 50 -9.96 -7.58 4.19
N GLU A 51 -11.06 -7.55 3.45
CA GLU A 51 -11.21 -7.85 2.03
C GLU A 51 -11.90 -6.72 1.24
N ASN A 52 -11.99 -6.90 -0.07
CA ASN A 52 -10.89 -6.48 -0.91
C ASN A 52 -11.02 -5.02 -1.40
N ARG A 53 -10.03 -4.15 -1.20
CA ARG A 53 -10.14 -2.71 -1.50
C ARG A 53 -8.82 -2.10 -1.94
N SER A 54 -8.82 -1.35 -3.04
CA SER A 54 -7.65 -0.52 -3.39
C SER A 54 -7.56 0.71 -2.47
N PHE A 55 -6.35 1.25 -2.32
CA PHE A 55 -6.16 2.47 -1.55
C PHE A 55 -6.94 3.65 -2.15
N ASP A 56 -6.82 3.91 -3.45
CA ASP A 56 -7.53 5.02 -4.09
C ASP A 56 -9.06 4.89 -4.01
N HIS A 57 -9.58 3.66 -4.07
CA HIS A 57 -11.01 3.40 -3.97
C HIS A 57 -11.60 3.83 -2.61
N TYR A 58 -10.86 3.64 -1.50
CA TYR A 58 -11.30 4.09 -0.18
C TYR A 58 -10.81 5.48 0.17
N PHE A 59 -9.51 5.73 0.04
CA PHE A 59 -8.82 6.86 0.65
C PHE A 59 -8.19 7.82 -0.37
N GLY A 60 -8.35 7.60 -1.68
CA GLY A 60 -7.82 8.51 -2.70
C GLY A 60 -8.33 9.96 -2.56
N HIS A 61 -9.49 10.17 -1.94
CA HIS A 61 -10.07 11.49 -1.66
C HIS A 61 -9.79 12.03 -0.24
N LEU A 62 -9.07 11.30 0.60
CA LEU A 62 -8.72 11.74 1.96
C LEU A 62 -7.67 12.86 1.90
N SER A 63 -7.83 13.93 2.68
CA SER A 63 -6.86 15.05 2.68
C SER A 63 -5.43 14.61 3.04
N GLY A 64 -4.46 15.10 2.26
CA GLY A 64 -3.02 14.96 2.53
C GLY A 64 -2.42 13.56 2.34
N VAL A 65 -3.13 12.60 1.76
CA VAL A 65 -2.53 11.35 1.27
C VAL A 65 -2.14 11.48 -0.20
N ARG A 66 -1.26 10.59 -0.68
CA ARG A 66 -0.99 10.40 -2.11
C ARG A 66 -2.20 9.74 -2.80
N GLY A 67 -3.16 10.58 -3.20
CA GLY A 67 -4.43 10.20 -3.82
C GLY A 67 -4.69 10.99 -5.10
N TYR A 68 -5.94 11.38 -5.34
CA TYR A 68 -6.36 12.03 -6.60
C TYR A 68 -5.75 13.43 -6.84
N ASN A 69 -5.20 14.08 -5.81
CA ASN A 69 -4.42 15.32 -5.93
C ASN A 69 -2.91 15.08 -6.06
N ASP A 70 -2.43 13.85 -6.35
CA ASP A 70 -1.01 13.65 -6.68
C ASP A 70 -0.61 14.63 -7.80
N ARG A 71 0.39 15.48 -7.53
CA ARG A 71 0.96 16.44 -8.49
C ARG A 71 1.73 15.77 -9.62
N PHE A 72 2.11 14.52 -9.43
CA PHE A 72 2.92 13.76 -10.35
C PHE A 72 2.33 12.38 -10.67
N PRO A 73 1.06 12.33 -11.11
CA PRO A 73 0.50 11.07 -11.57
C PRO A 73 1.28 10.62 -12.81
N LEU A 74 1.39 9.30 -12.99
CA LEU A 74 2.06 8.75 -14.16
C LEU A 74 1.45 9.32 -15.45
N LYS A 75 2.29 9.65 -16.43
CA LYS A 75 1.86 10.08 -17.76
C LYS A 75 1.76 8.90 -18.71
N LEU A 76 0.61 8.76 -19.34
CA LEU A 76 0.35 7.78 -20.38
C LEU A 76 1.10 8.15 -21.67
N PRO A 77 1.25 7.21 -22.62
CA PRO A 77 1.94 7.46 -23.89
C PRO A 77 1.35 8.64 -24.70
N ASP A 78 0.05 8.90 -24.58
CA ASP A 78 -0.61 10.04 -25.23
C ASP A 78 -0.40 11.38 -24.48
N GLY A 79 0.34 11.36 -23.38
CA GLY A 79 0.65 12.51 -22.54
C GLY A 79 -0.38 12.80 -21.44
N LYS A 80 -1.53 12.13 -21.43
CA LYS A 80 -2.54 12.33 -20.39
C LYS A 80 -2.10 11.68 -19.07
N PRO A 81 -2.57 12.19 -17.92
CA PRO A 81 -2.42 11.51 -16.63
C PRO A 81 -3.03 10.10 -16.62
N VAL A 82 -2.54 9.23 -15.74
CA VAL A 82 -2.98 7.84 -15.56
C VAL A 82 -4.49 7.70 -15.27
N TRP A 83 -5.16 8.75 -14.86
CA TRP A 83 -6.61 8.76 -14.67
C TRP A 83 -7.40 8.42 -15.94
N PHE A 84 -6.84 8.68 -17.13
CA PHE A 84 -7.51 8.50 -18.41
C PHE A 84 -7.34 7.07 -18.94
N GLN A 85 -8.14 6.13 -18.42
CA GLN A 85 -8.08 4.74 -18.84
C GLN A 85 -8.98 4.46 -20.04
N GLY A 86 -8.59 3.56 -20.94
CA GLY A 86 -9.45 3.11 -22.04
C GLY A 86 -10.56 2.19 -21.51
N ARG A 87 -11.80 2.37 -21.99
CA ARG A 87 -12.92 1.50 -21.60
C ARG A 87 -12.76 0.07 -22.12
N MET A 88 -13.30 -0.89 -21.37
CA MET A 88 -13.20 -2.32 -21.69
C MET A 88 -13.67 -2.66 -23.12
N ASN A 89 -14.82 -2.12 -23.53
CA ASN A 89 -15.43 -2.42 -24.83
C ASN A 89 -15.10 -1.41 -25.95
N ASP A 90 -14.46 -0.29 -25.62
CA ASP A 90 -14.04 0.73 -26.58
C ASP A 90 -12.84 1.52 -26.01
N PRO A 91 -11.60 1.02 -26.19
CA PRO A 91 -10.41 1.65 -25.63
C PRO A 91 -10.15 3.08 -26.12
N THR A 92 -10.78 3.50 -27.23
CA THR A 92 -10.64 4.85 -27.78
C THR A 92 -11.41 5.90 -26.97
N ARG A 93 -12.39 5.45 -26.17
CA ARG A 93 -13.18 6.30 -25.28
C ARG A 93 -12.61 6.20 -23.87
N PRO A 94 -12.08 7.30 -23.32
CA PRO A 94 -11.57 7.28 -21.96
C PRO A 94 -12.70 7.13 -20.94
N ILE A 95 -12.34 6.57 -19.79
CA ILE A 95 -13.09 6.58 -18.54
C ILE A 95 -12.16 7.08 -17.44
N LEU A 96 -12.65 8.04 -16.66
CA LEU A 96 -11.99 8.56 -15.48
C LEU A 96 -12.60 7.94 -14.22
N PRO A 97 -11.88 7.99 -13.09
CA PRO A 97 -12.42 7.64 -11.79
C PRO A 97 -13.79 8.28 -11.53
N PHE A 98 -14.75 7.55 -10.95
CA PHE A 98 -16.09 8.06 -10.69
C PHE A 98 -16.68 7.61 -9.35
N HIS A 99 -17.56 8.45 -8.81
CA HIS A 99 -18.09 8.30 -7.46
C HIS A 99 -19.16 7.20 -7.32
N PHE A 100 -18.91 6.27 -6.40
CA PHE A 100 -19.88 5.30 -5.89
C PHE A 100 -20.74 5.91 -4.77
N ASN A 101 -21.75 6.68 -5.18
CA ASN A 101 -22.60 7.44 -4.26
C ASN A 101 -23.64 6.56 -3.53
N THR A 102 -23.37 6.18 -2.27
CA THR A 102 -24.26 5.26 -1.53
C THR A 102 -25.61 5.87 -1.18
N ARG A 103 -25.73 7.20 -1.24
CA ARG A 103 -27.02 7.89 -1.03
C ARG A 103 -27.95 7.81 -2.25
N LYS A 104 -27.42 7.48 -3.42
CA LYS A 104 -28.18 7.41 -4.68
C LYS A 104 -28.23 6.01 -5.27
N THR A 105 -27.26 5.16 -4.93
CA THR A 105 -27.13 3.81 -5.48
C THR A 105 -26.84 2.80 -4.37
N SER A 106 -27.05 1.53 -4.65
CA SER A 106 -26.73 0.44 -3.74
C SER A 106 -25.22 0.12 -3.73
N ALA A 107 -24.35 1.13 -3.82
CA ALA A 107 -22.92 0.94 -4.04
C ALA A 107 -22.17 0.26 -2.89
N GLN A 108 -22.78 0.11 -1.72
CA GLN A 108 -22.28 -0.79 -0.67
C GLN A 108 -22.28 -2.27 -1.11
N PHE A 109 -23.06 -2.64 -2.12
CA PHE A 109 -23.14 -4.00 -2.65
C PHE A 109 -22.62 -4.00 -4.08
N LEU A 110 -21.38 -4.45 -4.23
CA LEU A 110 -20.70 -4.51 -5.51
C LEU A 110 -20.61 -5.96 -5.97
N GLN A 111 -20.53 -6.13 -7.29
CA GLN A 111 -20.08 -7.41 -7.82
C GLN A 111 -18.56 -7.43 -7.72
N ASP A 112 -18.06 -8.60 -7.36
CA ASP A 112 -16.65 -8.93 -7.38
C ASP A 112 -16.02 -8.57 -8.73
N LEU A 113 -14.90 -7.85 -8.69
CA LEU A 113 -14.10 -7.57 -9.86
C LEU A 113 -13.07 -8.69 -10.05
N ASP A 114 -12.50 -8.79 -11.24
CA ASP A 114 -11.43 -9.77 -11.47
C ASP A 114 -10.14 -9.27 -10.80
N HIS A 115 -9.60 -10.07 -9.88
CA HIS A 115 -8.32 -9.89 -9.19
C HIS A 115 -7.38 -11.10 -9.32
N SER A 116 -7.61 -11.94 -10.33
CA SER A 116 -6.67 -13.01 -10.69
C SER A 116 -5.27 -12.49 -11.04
N TRP A 117 -4.25 -13.35 -10.92
CA TRP A 117 -2.88 -13.05 -11.35
C TRP A 117 -2.85 -12.38 -12.73
N ALA A 118 -3.53 -12.98 -13.71
CA ALA A 118 -3.54 -12.49 -15.08
C ALA A 118 -4.16 -11.09 -15.21
N SER A 119 -5.31 -10.83 -14.59
CA SER A 119 -5.98 -9.54 -14.70
C SER A 119 -5.23 -8.42 -13.98
N GLN A 120 -4.62 -8.73 -12.82
CA GLN A 120 -3.79 -7.79 -12.06
C GLN A 120 -2.53 -7.40 -12.85
N HIS A 121 -1.80 -8.39 -13.37
CA HIS A 121 -0.63 -8.14 -14.21
C HIS A 121 -0.98 -7.42 -15.51
N GLY A 122 -2.12 -7.75 -16.10
CA GLY A 122 -2.66 -7.07 -17.27
C GLY A 122 -2.97 -5.59 -17.01
N ALA A 123 -3.61 -5.28 -15.87
CA ALA A 123 -3.93 -3.91 -15.46
C ALA A 123 -2.69 -3.07 -15.13
N ILE A 124 -1.70 -3.65 -14.42
CA ILE A 124 -0.40 -3.04 -14.15
C ILE A 124 0.37 -2.77 -15.46
N ALA A 125 0.15 -3.59 -16.49
CA ALA A 125 0.71 -3.44 -17.83
C ALA A 125 2.24 -3.23 -17.82
N GLY A 126 2.95 -4.02 -17.01
CA GLY A 126 4.41 -3.93 -16.85
C GLY A 126 4.90 -2.59 -16.28
N GLY A 127 4.04 -1.86 -15.55
CA GLY A 127 4.34 -0.56 -14.96
C GLY A 127 3.84 0.63 -15.78
N LEU A 128 3.20 0.40 -16.94
CA LEU A 128 2.56 1.46 -17.74
C LEU A 128 1.23 1.93 -17.15
N MET A 129 0.58 1.10 -16.32
CA MET A 129 -0.67 1.42 -15.59
C MET A 129 -1.81 1.94 -16.50
N ASN A 130 -1.92 1.43 -17.72
CA ASN A 130 -2.79 2.01 -18.77
C ASN A 130 -3.87 1.05 -19.30
N ALA A 131 -4.16 -0.04 -18.58
CA ALA A 131 -5.03 -1.10 -19.08
C ALA A 131 -5.99 -1.65 -18.01
N TRP A 132 -6.39 -0.83 -17.04
CA TRP A 132 -7.22 -1.28 -15.91
C TRP A 132 -8.60 -1.81 -16.34
N PRO A 133 -9.49 -1.03 -17.00
CA PRO A 133 -10.76 -1.57 -17.48
C PRO A 133 -10.61 -2.67 -18.53
N LEU A 134 -9.54 -2.63 -19.34
CA LEU A 134 -9.30 -3.61 -20.41
C LEU A 134 -9.07 -5.03 -19.88
N ASN A 135 -8.49 -5.16 -18.69
CA ASN A 135 -8.23 -6.44 -18.05
C ASN A 135 -9.23 -6.78 -16.95
N LYS A 136 -10.18 -5.89 -16.68
CA LYS A 136 -11.18 -6.03 -15.62
C LYS A 136 -12.54 -5.62 -16.17
N THR A 137 -13.12 -4.54 -15.67
CA THR A 137 -14.32 -3.89 -16.23
C THR A 137 -14.26 -2.39 -15.98
N ASP A 138 -15.10 -1.60 -16.64
CA ASP A 138 -15.21 -0.14 -16.38
C ASP A 138 -15.54 0.19 -14.91
N MET A 139 -16.14 -0.73 -14.14
CA MET A 139 -16.44 -0.54 -12.72
C MET A 139 -15.18 -0.47 -11.83
N THR A 140 -14.02 -0.92 -12.34
CA THR A 140 -12.72 -0.76 -11.67
C THR A 140 -12.42 0.69 -11.27
N MET A 141 -12.94 1.66 -12.03
CA MET A 141 -12.69 3.09 -11.84
C MET A 141 -13.55 3.72 -10.72
N GLY A 142 -14.34 2.94 -9.99
CA GLY A 142 -15.19 3.46 -8.92
C GLY A 142 -14.43 3.80 -7.63
N TYR A 143 -14.82 4.85 -6.93
CA TYR A 143 -14.31 5.21 -5.60
C TYR A 143 -15.41 5.63 -4.64
N PHE A 144 -15.14 5.53 -3.34
CA PHE A 144 -15.92 6.11 -2.27
C PHE A 144 -15.36 7.45 -1.80
N GLN A 145 -16.22 8.26 -1.19
CA GLN A 145 -15.87 9.47 -0.46
C GLN A 145 -16.23 9.31 1.02
N ARG A 146 -15.80 10.26 1.85
CA ARG A 146 -16.06 10.28 3.30
C ARG A 146 -17.51 10.03 3.66
N GLN A 147 -18.47 10.59 2.92
CA GLN A 147 -19.89 10.41 3.23
C GLN A 147 -20.41 8.99 3.01
N ASP A 148 -19.71 8.16 2.23
CA ASP A 148 -20.08 6.79 1.92
C ASP A 148 -19.49 5.80 2.94
N ILE A 149 -18.26 6.08 3.42
CA ILE A 149 -17.54 5.27 4.42
C ILE A 149 -16.97 6.13 5.57
N PRO A 150 -17.83 6.83 6.33
CA PRO A 150 -17.38 7.84 7.31
C PRO A 150 -16.60 7.25 8.50
N PHE A 151 -16.84 5.99 8.86
CA PHE A 151 -16.10 5.33 9.94
C PHE A 151 -14.63 5.11 9.56
N HIS A 152 -14.37 4.61 8.34
CA HIS A 152 -13.02 4.39 7.81
C HIS A 152 -12.22 5.69 7.71
N TYR A 153 -12.83 6.76 7.19
CA TYR A 153 -12.18 8.09 7.15
C TYR A 153 -11.89 8.62 8.56
N ALA A 154 -12.80 8.43 9.52
CA ALA A 154 -12.56 8.84 10.89
C ALA A 154 -11.41 8.06 11.56
N LEU A 155 -11.21 6.77 11.22
CA LEU A 155 -10.01 6.05 11.67
C LEU A 155 -8.74 6.71 11.15
N ALA A 156 -8.68 7.01 9.85
CA ALA A 156 -7.52 7.66 9.23
C ALA A 156 -7.30 9.10 9.72
N ASP A 157 -8.34 9.83 10.13
CA ASP A 157 -8.19 11.17 10.73
C ASP A 157 -7.58 11.13 12.13
N HIS A 158 -7.70 10.00 12.82
CA HIS A 158 -7.28 9.87 14.21
C HIS A 158 -6.00 9.07 14.40
N PHE A 159 -5.67 8.19 13.47
CA PHE A 159 -4.52 7.29 13.55
C PHE A 159 -3.63 7.41 12.30
N THR A 160 -2.47 6.75 12.28
CA THR A 160 -1.58 6.78 11.11
C THR A 160 -2.19 5.94 9.98
N ILE A 161 -2.40 6.54 8.82
CA ILE A 161 -2.70 5.84 7.57
C ILE A 161 -1.41 5.62 6.76
N CYS A 162 -1.22 4.43 6.20
CA CYS A 162 -0.11 4.13 5.32
C CYS A 162 -0.56 4.23 3.86
N ASP A 163 -0.09 5.23 3.12
CA ASP A 163 -0.51 5.48 1.72
C ASP A 163 0.41 4.85 0.67
N HIS A 164 1.34 4.02 1.14
CA HIS A 164 2.27 3.20 0.34
C HIS A 164 2.32 1.74 0.85
N TYR A 165 1.19 1.23 1.36
CA TYR A 165 1.02 -0.19 1.66
C TYR A 165 0.50 -0.92 0.42
N PHE A 166 1.24 -1.92 -0.05
CA PHE A 166 0.94 -2.68 -1.25
C PHE A 166 0.59 -4.13 -0.91
N THR A 167 -0.19 -4.76 -1.78
CA THR A 167 -0.36 -6.21 -1.69
C THR A 167 0.97 -6.91 -1.94
N SER A 168 1.24 -7.98 -1.21
CA SER A 168 2.50 -8.73 -1.38
C SER A 168 2.62 -9.40 -2.74
N LEU A 169 1.48 -9.75 -3.35
CA LEU A 169 1.37 -10.26 -4.71
C LEU A 169 0.39 -9.43 -5.54
N ALA A 170 0.67 -9.32 -6.84
CA ALA A 170 -0.30 -8.92 -7.85
C ALA A 170 -1.22 -10.10 -8.19
N GLY A 171 -2.10 -10.47 -7.26
CA GLY A 171 -2.96 -11.65 -7.36
C GLY A 171 -4.05 -11.65 -6.29
N PRO A 172 -4.76 -12.78 -6.13
CA PRO A 172 -5.95 -12.86 -5.31
C PRO A 172 -5.66 -12.98 -3.81
N THR A 173 -6.74 -13.13 -3.04
CA THR A 173 -6.79 -13.17 -1.57
C THR A 173 -5.84 -14.20 -0.94
N CYS A 174 -5.93 -15.47 -1.32
CA CYS A 174 -5.33 -16.53 -0.52
C CYS A 174 -3.79 -16.52 -0.56
N PRO A 175 -3.13 -16.28 -1.71
CA PRO A 175 -1.69 -16.02 -1.76
C PRO A 175 -1.24 -14.84 -0.90
N ASN A 176 -1.98 -13.72 -0.92
CA ASN A 176 -1.66 -12.54 -0.11
C ASN A 176 -1.80 -12.83 1.39
N ARG A 177 -2.85 -13.54 1.81
CA ARG A 177 -2.99 -14.04 3.19
C ARG A 177 -1.86 -15.01 3.55
N CYS A 178 -1.42 -15.85 2.61
CA CYS A 178 -0.29 -16.76 2.83
C CYS A 178 1.02 -15.99 3.12
N MET A 179 1.25 -14.86 2.43
CA MET A 179 2.36 -13.95 2.74
C MET A 179 2.24 -13.34 4.14
N LEU A 180 1.04 -12.93 4.57
CA LEU A 180 0.81 -12.40 5.93
C LEU A 180 1.12 -13.44 7.03
N PHE A 181 0.74 -14.71 6.81
CA PHE A 181 0.88 -15.77 7.81
C PHE A 181 2.23 -16.50 7.79
N SER A 182 2.98 -16.44 6.68
CA SER A 182 4.20 -17.23 6.51
C SER A 182 5.37 -16.50 5.84
N GLY A 183 5.16 -15.31 5.30
CA GLY A 183 6.18 -14.52 4.60
C GLY A 183 6.57 -15.04 3.21
N SER A 184 5.88 -16.06 2.68
CA SER A 184 6.20 -16.66 1.38
C SER A 184 5.01 -17.38 0.74
N ILE A 185 5.15 -17.63 -0.56
CA ILE A 185 4.30 -18.48 -1.40
C ILE A 185 5.06 -19.69 -1.96
N ASP A 186 6.24 -19.99 -1.40
CA ASP A 186 7.16 -21.05 -1.84
C ASP A 186 7.54 -20.93 -3.34
N PRO A 187 8.26 -19.86 -3.73
CA PRO A 187 8.56 -19.58 -5.14
C PRO A 187 9.42 -20.64 -5.84
N GLU A 188 10.18 -21.46 -5.10
CA GLU A 188 10.94 -22.58 -5.68
C GLU A 188 10.10 -23.86 -5.85
N GLY A 189 8.90 -23.91 -5.25
CA GLY A 189 7.98 -25.04 -5.36
C GLY A 189 8.44 -26.33 -4.68
N HIS A 190 9.28 -26.22 -3.64
CA HIS A 190 9.77 -27.38 -2.90
C HIS A 190 8.76 -27.91 -1.88
N HIS A 191 7.77 -27.10 -1.52
CA HIS A 191 6.90 -27.29 -0.37
C HIS A 191 5.41 -27.14 -0.69
N GLY A 192 5.04 -27.21 -1.97
CA GLY A 192 3.66 -27.16 -2.47
C GLY A 192 3.31 -25.90 -3.26
N GLY A 193 4.23 -24.92 -3.34
CA GLY A 193 4.10 -23.73 -4.19
C GLY A 193 4.67 -23.92 -5.60
N PRO A 194 4.85 -22.81 -6.36
CA PRO A 194 4.42 -21.45 -6.03
C PRO A 194 2.90 -21.36 -5.86
N TYR A 195 2.44 -20.62 -4.85
CA TYR A 195 1.01 -20.39 -4.58
C TYR A 195 0.60 -18.98 -5.05
N ILE A 196 -0.09 -18.89 -6.18
CA ILE A 196 -0.47 -17.61 -6.82
C ILE A 196 -1.96 -17.50 -7.14
N ASP A 197 -2.77 -18.47 -6.71
CA ASP A 197 -4.16 -18.59 -7.14
C ASP A 197 -5.06 -19.26 -6.09
N ASP A 198 -6.29 -18.77 -5.98
CA ASP A 198 -7.26 -19.24 -4.98
C ASP A 198 -7.87 -20.61 -5.32
N ASP A 199 -7.93 -21.02 -6.60
CA ASP A 199 -8.39 -22.35 -7.02
C ASP A 199 -7.37 -23.44 -6.66
N THR A 200 -6.13 -23.06 -6.35
CA THR A 200 -5.07 -23.99 -5.90
C THR A 200 -5.09 -24.31 -4.39
N HIS A 201 -6.14 -23.86 -3.71
CA HIS A 201 -6.31 -23.99 -2.27
C HIS A 201 -6.66 -25.42 -1.81
N LEU A 202 -6.35 -25.72 -0.54
CA LEU A 202 -6.60 -26.99 0.14
C LEU A 202 -7.97 -27.67 -0.05
N TRP A 203 -9.03 -26.89 -0.27
CA TRP A 203 -10.39 -27.41 -0.39
C TRP A 203 -10.74 -27.84 -1.82
N THR A 204 -9.85 -27.57 -2.77
CA THR A 204 -9.90 -28.21 -4.08
C THR A 204 -9.54 -29.69 -3.94
N LYS A 205 -10.28 -30.56 -4.61
CA LYS A 205 -10.07 -32.01 -4.47
C LYS A 205 -8.71 -32.42 -5.04
N GLY A 206 -7.80 -32.88 -4.18
CA GLY A 206 -6.48 -33.43 -4.56
C GLY A 206 -5.29 -32.55 -4.19
N VAL A 207 -5.50 -31.41 -3.53
CA VAL A 207 -4.43 -30.51 -3.09
C VAL A 207 -3.78 -31.03 -1.82
N LYS A 208 -2.45 -31.05 -1.81
CA LYS A 208 -1.68 -31.39 -0.61
C LYS A 208 -1.48 -30.13 0.24
N PRO A 209 -1.53 -30.24 1.58
CA PRO A 209 -1.15 -29.12 2.43
C PRO A 209 0.28 -28.65 2.19
N PHE A 210 0.46 -27.34 2.34
CA PHE A 210 1.78 -26.71 2.26
C PHE A 210 2.68 -27.17 3.41
N THR A 211 3.99 -27.27 3.14
CA THR A 211 4.95 -27.88 4.08
C THR A 211 6.07 -26.94 4.55
N TRP A 212 6.10 -25.69 4.08
CA TRP A 212 7.04 -24.70 4.63
C TRP A 212 6.54 -24.19 5.98
N THR A 213 7.45 -23.75 6.84
CA THR A 213 7.10 -23.32 8.20
C THR A 213 6.39 -21.97 8.18
N THR A 214 5.25 -21.89 8.85
CA THR A 214 4.47 -20.65 9.08
C THR A 214 5.07 -19.81 10.19
N TYR A 215 4.73 -18.51 10.25
CA TYR A 215 5.21 -17.64 11.31
C TYR A 215 4.62 -18.02 12.68
N ALA A 216 3.38 -18.54 12.72
CA ALA A 216 2.76 -19.06 13.95
C ALA A 216 3.54 -20.22 14.57
N GLU A 217 4.06 -21.15 13.76
CA GLU A 217 4.96 -22.20 14.25
C GLU A 217 6.27 -21.63 14.82
N ARG A 218 6.80 -20.55 14.23
CA ARG A 218 8.00 -19.88 14.75
C ARG A 218 7.75 -19.21 16.09
N LEU A 219 6.64 -18.48 16.22
CA LEU A 219 6.21 -17.89 17.50
C LEU A 219 6.00 -18.98 18.55
N GLN A 220 5.34 -20.09 18.18
CA GLN A 220 5.13 -21.24 19.06
C GLN A 220 6.47 -21.80 19.58
N LYS A 221 7.44 -21.99 18.69
CA LYS A 221 8.78 -22.50 19.03
C LYS A 221 9.56 -21.53 19.91
N ALA A 222 9.42 -20.23 19.69
CA ALA A 222 10.08 -19.18 20.46
C ALA A 222 9.41 -18.91 21.82
N GLY A 223 8.28 -19.56 22.13
CA GLY A 223 7.54 -19.32 23.37
C GLY A 223 6.74 -18.02 23.39
N ILE A 224 6.60 -17.34 22.24
CA ILE A 224 5.75 -16.16 22.10
C ILE A 224 4.30 -16.61 22.06
N SER A 225 3.48 -16.04 22.93
CA SER A 225 2.05 -16.39 23.00
C SER A 225 1.33 -15.84 21.77
N TRP A 226 0.58 -16.70 21.09
CA TRP A 226 -0.17 -16.30 19.90
C TRP A 226 -1.50 -17.02 19.78
N ARG A 227 -2.42 -16.44 18.99
CA ARG A 227 -3.75 -17.00 18.74
C ARG A 227 -4.44 -16.40 17.52
N VAL A 228 -5.30 -17.18 16.86
CA VAL A 228 -6.28 -16.71 15.88
C VAL A 228 -7.67 -16.70 16.52
N TYR A 229 -8.38 -15.58 16.38
CA TYR A 229 -9.77 -15.41 16.79
C TYR A 229 -10.66 -15.50 15.55
N GLN A 230 -11.59 -16.45 15.55
CA GLN A 230 -12.54 -16.67 14.46
C GLN A 230 -13.88 -17.20 15.01
N GLU A 231 -14.96 -17.06 14.25
CA GLU A 231 -16.28 -17.59 14.64
C GLU A 231 -16.39 -19.06 14.23
N GLY A 232 -16.47 -19.33 12.92
CA GLY A 232 -16.52 -20.68 12.39
C GLY A 232 -15.18 -21.39 12.52
N LEU A 233 -15.19 -22.65 12.95
CA LEU A 233 -13.98 -23.45 13.15
C LEU A 233 -13.60 -24.35 11.99
N HIS A 234 -14.59 -24.70 11.14
CA HIS A 234 -14.45 -25.69 10.08
C HIS A 234 -15.11 -25.20 8.78
N GLU A 235 -14.72 -25.82 7.68
CA GLU A 235 -15.12 -25.51 6.31
C GLU A 235 -16.65 -25.47 6.10
N GLU A 236 -17.39 -26.43 6.67
CA GLU A 236 -18.85 -26.56 6.44
C GLU A 236 -19.69 -25.41 7.04
N ASP A 237 -19.07 -24.54 7.85
CA ASP A 237 -19.74 -23.39 8.44
C ASP A 237 -19.73 -22.20 7.48
N HIS A 238 -20.52 -22.28 6.42
CA HIS A 238 -20.62 -21.22 5.40
C HIS A 238 -21.59 -20.09 5.79
N ASN A 239 -21.96 -19.96 7.07
CA ASN A 239 -22.82 -18.86 7.48
C ASN A 239 -22.06 -17.53 7.32
N PRO A 240 -22.55 -16.56 6.51
CA PRO A 240 -21.81 -15.33 6.29
C PRO A 240 -21.63 -14.49 7.56
N MET A 241 -22.42 -14.71 8.61
CA MET A 241 -22.36 -13.90 9.84
C MET A 241 -21.64 -14.59 10.99
N THR A 242 -21.48 -15.92 10.96
CA THR A 242 -20.93 -16.70 12.08
C THR A 242 -19.96 -17.80 11.65
N GLY A 243 -19.77 -17.96 10.35
CA GLY A 243 -19.05 -19.07 9.77
C GLY A 243 -17.56 -18.80 9.54
N ASN A 244 -16.93 -19.72 8.82
CA ASN A 244 -15.55 -19.61 8.36
C ASN A 244 -15.56 -19.33 6.86
N PHE A 245 -14.90 -18.23 6.45
CA PHE A 245 -14.83 -17.82 5.05
C PHE A 245 -13.53 -18.28 4.36
N GLY A 246 -12.77 -19.18 4.98
CA GLY A 246 -11.55 -19.74 4.39
C GLY A 246 -10.31 -18.84 4.52
N GLU A 247 -10.45 -17.65 5.10
CA GLU A 247 -9.40 -16.63 5.23
C GLU A 247 -8.27 -16.94 6.24
N ASN A 248 -8.38 -18.04 7.01
CA ASN A 248 -7.33 -18.45 7.94
C ASN A 248 -6.26 -19.30 7.22
N ALA A 249 -5.24 -18.65 6.68
CA ALA A 249 -4.21 -19.31 5.89
C ALA A 249 -3.36 -20.34 6.67
N LEU A 250 -3.34 -20.32 8.01
CA LEU A 250 -2.67 -21.39 8.77
C LEU A 250 -3.26 -22.76 8.44
N LEU A 251 -4.56 -22.81 8.15
CA LEU A 251 -5.23 -24.05 7.83
C LEU A 251 -4.75 -24.66 6.52
N TYR A 252 -3.98 -23.93 5.69
CA TYR A 252 -3.43 -24.39 4.41
C TYR A 252 -2.24 -25.36 4.57
N PHE A 253 -1.67 -25.41 5.77
CA PHE A 253 -0.39 -26.02 6.04
C PHE A 253 -0.54 -27.36 6.77
N GLN A 254 0.33 -28.30 6.43
CA GLN A 254 0.33 -29.64 7.02
C GLN A 254 0.37 -29.62 8.55
N ALA A 255 1.09 -28.64 9.11
CA ALA A 255 1.19 -28.43 10.54
C ALA A 255 -0.17 -28.22 11.23
N PHE A 256 -1.21 -27.81 10.50
CA PHE A 256 -2.55 -27.50 11.05
C PHE A 256 -3.67 -28.39 10.50
N THR A 257 -3.44 -29.11 9.41
CA THR A 257 -4.41 -30.05 8.82
C THR A 257 -4.37 -31.43 9.49
N ASP A 258 -3.18 -31.96 9.78
CA ASP A 258 -3.00 -33.38 10.15
C ASP A 258 -2.88 -33.57 11.68
N ILE A 259 -3.23 -32.56 12.46
CA ILE A 259 -3.09 -32.54 13.92
C ILE A 259 -4.43 -32.67 14.65
N PRO A 260 -4.49 -33.37 15.80
CA PRO A 260 -5.71 -33.41 16.60
C PRO A 260 -6.13 -32.01 17.07
N ASP A 261 -7.43 -31.74 17.13
CA ASP A 261 -7.99 -30.50 17.67
C ASP A 261 -7.59 -30.23 19.13
N SER A 262 -7.24 -31.28 19.87
CA SER A 262 -6.73 -31.17 21.25
C SER A 262 -5.29 -30.67 21.34
N SER A 263 -4.55 -30.61 20.22
CA SER A 263 -3.17 -30.15 20.22
C SER A 263 -3.08 -28.65 20.53
N PRO A 264 -2.04 -28.19 21.24
CA PRO A 264 -1.87 -26.76 21.53
C PRO A 264 -1.82 -25.88 20.28
N LEU A 265 -1.28 -26.41 19.18
CA LEU A 265 -1.15 -25.72 17.91
C LEU A 265 -2.54 -25.50 17.26
N ALA A 266 -3.38 -26.55 17.19
CA ALA A 266 -4.74 -26.46 16.68
C ALA A 266 -5.61 -25.49 17.51
N GLN A 267 -5.57 -25.61 18.85
CA GLN A 267 -6.36 -24.76 19.74
C GLN A 267 -6.01 -23.27 19.65
N ARG A 268 -4.75 -22.95 19.30
CA ARG A 268 -4.32 -21.56 19.08
C ARG A 268 -4.69 -21.07 17.68
N ALA A 269 -4.64 -21.94 16.66
CA ALA A 269 -4.99 -21.60 15.28
C ALA A 269 -6.50 -21.47 15.04
N ARG A 270 -7.35 -22.06 15.89
CA ARG A 270 -8.81 -22.11 15.71
C ARG A 270 -9.55 -21.82 17.01
N ARG A 271 -9.43 -20.61 17.59
CA ARG A 271 -10.22 -20.28 18.78
C ARG A 271 -11.65 -19.87 18.41
N PRO A 272 -12.68 -20.54 18.97
CA PRO A 272 -14.08 -20.17 18.72
C PRO A 272 -14.49 -18.89 19.44
N GLY A 273 -15.53 -18.25 18.89
CA GLY A 273 -16.25 -17.13 19.50
C GLY A 273 -15.71 -15.74 19.13
N GLY A 274 -14.83 -15.67 18.13
CA GLY A 274 -14.40 -14.43 17.48
C GLY A 274 -14.15 -13.25 18.43
N VAL A 275 -14.88 -12.16 18.21
CA VAL A 275 -14.70 -10.92 19.00
C VAL A 275 -15.15 -11.06 20.45
N ALA A 276 -16.14 -11.92 20.73
CA ALA A 276 -16.56 -12.16 22.11
C ALA A 276 -15.43 -12.83 22.92
N ALA A 277 -14.74 -13.80 22.31
CA ALA A 277 -13.59 -14.45 22.90
C ALA A 277 -12.38 -13.51 23.03
N LEU A 278 -12.18 -12.60 22.07
CA LEU A 278 -11.18 -11.53 22.16
C LEU A 278 -11.45 -10.63 23.37
N ARG A 279 -12.68 -10.14 23.50
CA ARG A 279 -13.11 -9.29 24.61
C ARG A 279 -12.91 -9.98 25.96
N GLU A 280 -13.24 -11.26 26.04
CA GLU A 280 -13.06 -12.06 27.24
C GLU A 280 -11.59 -12.12 27.69
N ASP A 281 -10.65 -12.31 26.76
CA ASP A 281 -9.22 -12.32 27.08
C ASP A 281 -8.71 -10.94 27.49
N VAL A 282 -9.17 -9.87 26.82
CA VAL A 282 -8.81 -8.49 27.18
C VAL A 282 -9.27 -8.16 28.61
N LEU A 283 -10.53 -8.45 28.94
CA LEU A 283 -11.09 -8.20 30.27
C LEU A 283 -10.38 -9.00 31.37
N ARG A 284 -9.84 -10.18 31.05
CA ARG A 284 -9.10 -11.02 32.01
C ARG A 284 -7.59 -10.79 31.99
N ASN A 285 -7.11 -9.82 31.24
CA ASN A 285 -5.68 -9.53 31.06
C ASN A 285 -4.90 -10.76 30.56
N ARG A 286 -5.43 -11.44 29.53
CA ARG A 286 -4.89 -12.67 28.92
C ARG A 286 -4.72 -12.55 27.41
N LEU A 287 -4.79 -11.34 26.84
CA LEU A 287 -4.55 -11.14 25.42
C LEU A 287 -3.16 -11.70 25.06
N PRO A 288 -3.02 -12.54 24.03
CA PRO A 288 -1.71 -13.03 23.59
C PRO A 288 -0.81 -11.90 23.09
N GLN A 289 0.50 -12.16 23.02
CA GLN A 289 1.46 -11.22 22.42
C GLN A 289 1.18 -10.98 20.93
N VAL A 290 0.72 -11.99 20.21
CA VAL A 290 0.31 -11.87 18.79
C VAL A 290 -1.09 -12.46 18.60
N SER A 291 -2.01 -11.66 18.08
CA SER A 291 -3.38 -12.08 17.82
C SER A 291 -3.77 -11.80 16.37
N TRP A 292 -4.28 -12.80 15.66
CA TRP A 292 -4.91 -12.60 14.35
C TRP A 292 -6.42 -12.64 14.48
N ILE A 293 -7.10 -11.77 13.74
CA ILE A 293 -8.55 -11.74 13.63
C ILE A 293 -8.92 -12.20 12.23
N VAL A 294 -9.73 -13.26 12.15
CA VAL A 294 -10.29 -13.79 10.91
C VAL A 294 -11.80 -13.71 11.02
N VAL A 295 -12.45 -13.10 10.02
CA VAL A 295 -13.85 -12.71 10.12
C VAL A 295 -14.76 -13.61 9.29
N PRO A 296 -16.05 -13.72 9.66
CA PRO A 296 -17.05 -14.26 8.75
C PRO A 296 -17.19 -13.36 7.52
N ALA A 297 -17.53 -13.97 6.37
CA ALA A 297 -17.63 -13.30 5.07
C ALA A 297 -18.46 -12.00 5.09
N GLY A 298 -19.58 -11.99 5.80
CA GLY A 298 -20.49 -10.85 5.92
C GLY A 298 -19.88 -9.62 6.59
N TYR A 299 -18.73 -9.77 7.25
CA TYR A 299 -17.99 -8.70 7.90
C TYR A 299 -16.61 -8.46 7.26
N SER A 300 -16.24 -9.21 6.21
CA SER A 300 -14.92 -9.11 5.56
C SER A 300 -14.76 -7.88 4.67
N GLU A 301 -15.86 -7.21 4.32
CA GLU A 301 -15.88 -6.19 3.26
C GLU A 301 -15.51 -6.72 1.87
N HIS A 302 -15.37 -8.02 1.63
CA HIS A 302 -15.35 -8.56 0.27
C HIS A 302 -16.50 -7.94 -0.54
N PRO A 303 -16.31 -7.48 -1.79
CA PRO A 303 -17.26 -6.62 -2.53
C PRO A 303 -18.75 -7.02 -2.51
N SER A 304 -19.03 -8.33 -2.38
CA SER A 304 -20.38 -8.87 -2.20
C SER A 304 -21.04 -8.48 -0.86
N TYR A 305 -20.28 -7.95 0.09
CA TYR A 305 -20.66 -7.56 1.43
C TYR A 305 -20.33 -6.08 1.72
N PRO A 306 -21.23 -5.36 2.43
CA PRO A 306 -21.09 -3.92 2.68
C PRO A 306 -19.85 -3.52 3.49
N PRO A 307 -19.09 -2.49 3.05
CA PRO A 307 -18.13 -1.76 3.90
C PRO A 307 -18.70 -1.39 5.28
N ALA A 308 -19.98 -1.00 5.34
CA ALA A 308 -20.63 -0.67 6.60
C ALA A 308 -20.72 -1.85 7.59
N TYR A 309 -20.74 -3.11 7.12
CA TYR A 309 -20.72 -4.26 8.03
C TYR A 309 -19.31 -4.51 8.56
N GLY A 310 -18.28 -4.39 7.73
CA GLY A 310 -16.90 -4.40 8.21
C GLY A 310 -16.62 -3.32 9.24
N ALA A 311 -17.13 -2.10 9.05
CA ALA A 311 -17.07 -1.03 10.06
C ALA A 311 -17.72 -1.41 11.40
N ILE A 312 -18.85 -2.14 11.40
CA ILE A 312 -19.46 -2.66 12.64
C ILE A 312 -18.47 -3.62 13.33
N TYR A 313 -17.83 -4.51 12.58
CA TYR A 313 -16.91 -5.49 13.15
C TYR A 313 -15.62 -4.82 13.66
N ILE A 314 -15.04 -3.87 12.92
CA ILE A 314 -13.92 -3.05 13.36
C ILE A 314 -14.27 -2.31 14.66
N ALA A 315 -15.47 -1.70 14.74
CA ALA A 315 -15.92 -1.06 15.97
C ALA A 315 -16.03 -2.04 17.16
N ARG A 316 -16.47 -3.29 16.92
CA ARG A 316 -16.53 -4.33 17.97
C ARG A 316 -15.14 -4.80 18.41
N VAL A 317 -14.19 -4.94 17.47
CA VAL A 317 -12.79 -5.26 17.79
C VAL A 317 -12.18 -4.14 18.64
N LEU A 318 -12.35 -2.89 18.23
CA LEU A 318 -11.87 -1.73 19.01
C LEU A 318 -12.53 -1.68 20.39
N ASP A 319 -13.84 -1.90 20.49
CA ASP A 319 -14.54 -2.00 21.77
C ASP A 319 -13.97 -3.11 22.67
N ALA A 320 -13.70 -4.29 22.10
CA ALA A 320 -13.11 -5.41 22.82
C ALA A 320 -11.72 -5.06 23.36
N LEU A 321 -10.82 -4.56 22.50
CA LEU A 321 -9.44 -4.20 22.86
C LEU A 321 -9.38 -3.06 23.88
N THR A 322 -10.30 -2.11 23.78
CA THR A 322 -10.36 -0.93 24.65
C THR A 322 -11.14 -1.19 25.94
N SER A 323 -11.79 -2.35 26.09
CA SER A 323 -12.55 -2.69 27.32
C SER A 323 -11.70 -2.84 28.58
N ASN A 324 -10.38 -3.04 28.44
CA ASN A 324 -9.42 -3.03 29.54
C ASN A 324 -8.31 -2.01 29.26
N PRO A 325 -8.25 -0.90 30.04
CA PRO A 325 -7.21 0.11 29.90
C PRO A 325 -5.78 -0.39 29.99
N GLU A 326 -5.52 -1.37 30.86
CA GLU A 326 -4.18 -1.90 31.10
C GLU A 326 -3.64 -2.69 29.90
N VAL A 327 -4.55 -3.30 29.14
CA VAL A 327 -4.24 -4.01 27.90
C VAL A 327 -4.10 -3.02 26.75
N TRP A 328 -5.10 -2.15 26.52
CA TRP A 328 -5.10 -1.21 25.39
C TRP A 328 -3.88 -0.29 25.38
N GLY A 329 -3.45 0.20 26.54
CA GLY A 329 -2.26 1.04 26.66
C GLY A 329 -0.98 0.39 26.11
N LYS A 330 -0.98 -0.93 25.89
CA LYS A 330 0.16 -1.71 25.41
C LYS A 330 -0.10 -2.40 24.07
N THR A 331 -1.19 -2.05 23.39
CA THR A 331 -1.66 -2.75 22.21
C THR A 331 -1.43 -1.94 20.93
N VAL A 332 -1.01 -2.64 19.89
CA VAL A 332 -1.05 -2.18 18.50
C VAL A 332 -2.09 -3.00 17.76
N LEU A 333 -3.04 -2.34 17.10
CA LEU A 333 -3.91 -2.96 16.10
C LEU A 333 -3.44 -2.54 14.70
N LEU A 334 -3.14 -3.51 13.85
CA LEU A 334 -2.82 -3.34 12.44
C LEU A 334 -4.07 -3.73 11.64
N LEU A 335 -4.73 -2.74 11.02
CA LEU A 335 -5.90 -2.95 10.16
C LEU A 335 -5.48 -2.80 8.71
N ASP A 336 -5.36 -3.91 7.99
CA ASP A 336 -4.98 -3.97 6.58
C ASP A 336 -6.01 -4.71 5.73
N TYR A 337 -5.75 -4.78 4.43
CA TYR A 337 -6.57 -5.46 3.43
C TYR A 337 -5.67 -6.39 2.62
N ASP A 338 -6.21 -7.55 2.23
CA ASP A 338 -5.49 -8.61 1.53
C ASP A 338 -5.14 -8.25 0.09
N GLU A 339 -6.10 -7.74 -0.69
CA GLU A 339 -5.90 -7.21 -2.02
C GLU A 339 -6.95 -6.18 -2.44
N ASN A 340 -6.93 -5.76 -3.72
CA ASN A 340 -7.65 -4.59 -4.21
C ASN A 340 -9.00 -4.87 -4.90
N ASP A 341 -9.48 -6.11 -4.95
CA ASP A 341 -10.59 -6.66 -5.77
C ASP A 341 -10.34 -6.58 -7.28
N GLY A 342 -9.49 -5.66 -7.70
CA GLY A 342 -9.45 -5.14 -9.05
C GLY A 342 -9.94 -3.72 -9.16
N PHE A 343 -10.21 -3.01 -8.06
CA PHE A 343 -10.35 -1.56 -8.09
C PHE A 343 -9.05 -0.87 -8.50
N PHE A 344 -9.20 0.21 -9.26
CA PHE A 344 -8.12 1.04 -9.75
C PHE A 344 -7.27 1.60 -8.61
N ASP A 345 -5.96 1.62 -8.81
CA ASP A 345 -5.02 2.43 -8.03
C ASP A 345 -4.00 3.06 -8.98
N HIS A 346 -3.72 4.35 -8.79
CA HIS A 346 -2.91 5.13 -9.71
C HIS A 346 -1.40 4.97 -9.52
N VAL A 347 -0.96 4.48 -8.36
CA VAL A 347 0.46 4.38 -8.02
C VAL A 347 1.03 3.10 -8.60
N PRO A 348 2.03 3.16 -9.49
CA PRO A 348 2.72 1.96 -9.96
C PRO A 348 3.40 1.25 -8.78
N PRO A 349 3.20 -0.06 -8.60
CA PRO A 349 3.83 -0.77 -7.50
C PRO A 349 5.35 -0.88 -7.68
N PRO A 350 6.15 -0.75 -6.61
CA PRO A 350 7.56 -1.10 -6.61
C PRO A 350 7.74 -2.57 -6.97
N GLN A 351 8.42 -2.85 -8.08
CA GLN A 351 8.63 -4.20 -8.58
C GLN A 351 10.10 -4.39 -8.98
N PRO A 352 10.69 -5.58 -8.76
CA PRO A 352 12.05 -5.87 -9.17
C PRO A 352 12.17 -5.93 -10.71
N PRO A 353 13.38 -5.70 -11.27
CA PRO A 353 13.65 -6.07 -12.65
C PRO A 353 13.55 -7.59 -12.84
N THR A 354 13.11 -8.03 -14.01
CA THR A 354 12.98 -9.46 -14.36
C THR A 354 13.51 -9.71 -15.78
N PRO A 355 13.65 -10.97 -16.23
CA PRO A 355 14.04 -11.24 -17.62
C PRO A 355 13.15 -10.59 -18.69
N VAL A 356 11.90 -10.28 -18.36
CA VAL A 356 10.92 -9.63 -19.26
C VAL A 356 10.61 -8.18 -18.87
N ARG A 357 11.27 -7.64 -17.83
CA ARG A 357 11.11 -6.26 -17.36
C ARG A 357 12.47 -5.61 -17.17
N PRO A 358 12.82 -4.61 -17.99
CA PRO A 358 14.17 -4.07 -18.02
C PRO A 358 14.54 -3.36 -16.71
N GLY A 359 15.84 -3.21 -16.47
CA GLY A 359 16.38 -2.56 -15.29
C GLY A 359 17.50 -3.37 -14.64
N LYS A 360 17.87 -2.99 -13.42
CA LYS A 360 18.99 -3.60 -12.69
C LYS A 360 18.77 -3.58 -11.19
N SER A 361 19.33 -4.55 -10.48
CA SER A 361 19.22 -4.65 -9.02
C SER A 361 20.59 -4.82 -8.38
N THR A 362 20.78 -4.15 -7.24
CA THR A 362 21.91 -4.39 -6.32
C THR A 362 21.56 -5.36 -5.19
N VAL A 363 20.28 -5.73 -5.07
CA VAL A 363 19.76 -6.71 -4.11
C VAL A 363 19.34 -7.97 -4.88
N SER A 364 19.53 -9.16 -4.31
CA SER A 364 19.06 -10.40 -4.97
C SER A 364 17.55 -10.33 -5.21
N THR A 365 17.12 -10.68 -6.42
CA THR A 365 15.70 -10.82 -6.81
C THR A 365 15.25 -12.29 -6.83
N GLU A 366 16.05 -13.19 -6.25
CA GLU A 366 15.69 -14.59 -6.06
C GLU A 366 14.42 -14.71 -5.20
N GLY A 367 13.50 -15.60 -5.62
CA GLY A 367 12.20 -15.76 -4.99
C GLY A 367 11.16 -14.68 -5.31
N GLU A 368 11.50 -13.66 -6.11
CA GLU A 368 10.56 -12.60 -6.52
C GLU A 368 10.01 -12.77 -7.94
N ILE A 369 10.48 -13.76 -8.71
CA ILE A 369 10.15 -13.92 -10.13
C ILE A 369 9.43 -15.25 -10.33
N HIS A 370 8.30 -15.21 -11.03
CA HIS A 370 7.53 -16.38 -11.40
C HIS A 370 8.19 -17.13 -12.58
N ASN A 371 9.20 -17.93 -12.25
CA ASN A 371 9.98 -18.74 -13.19
C ASN A 371 9.79 -20.26 -13.00
N ARG A 372 8.91 -20.65 -12.06
CA ARG A 372 8.52 -22.03 -11.77
C ARG A 372 7.04 -22.21 -12.03
N ILE A 373 6.67 -23.40 -12.49
CA ILE A 373 5.28 -23.85 -12.52
C ILE A 373 5.10 -24.79 -11.34
N ASN A 374 4.00 -24.63 -10.61
CA ASN A 374 3.66 -25.55 -9.54
C ASN A 374 3.43 -26.96 -10.13
N PRO A 375 4.18 -28.00 -9.70
CA PRO A 375 4.09 -29.33 -10.28
C PRO A 375 2.74 -30.01 -10.03
N ASP A 376 2.01 -29.61 -8.98
CA ASP A 376 0.67 -30.12 -8.70
C ASP A 376 -0.39 -29.46 -9.62
N TRP A 377 -0.04 -28.35 -10.31
CA TRP A 377 -0.95 -27.56 -11.15
C TRP A 377 -0.32 -27.09 -12.48
N PRO A 378 0.17 -28.03 -13.31
CA PRO A 378 0.99 -27.69 -14.46
C PRO A 378 0.25 -26.93 -15.58
N THR A 379 -1.06 -26.79 -15.49
CA THR A 379 -1.92 -26.20 -16.54
C THR A 379 -2.58 -24.88 -16.15
N LEU A 380 -2.48 -24.44 -14.89
CA LEU A 380 -3.10 -23.18 -14.46
C LEU A 380 -2.29 -21.97 -14.92
N TYR A 381 -0.96 -22.09 -14.87
CA TYR A 381 -0.05 -20.99 -15.13
C TYR A 381 1.17 -21.41 -15.93
N SER A 382 1.77 -20.42 -16.60
CA SER A 382 3.07 -20.55 -17.26
C SER A 382 4.13 -19.77 -16.47
N ALA A 383 5.39 -20.22 -16.57
CA ALA A 383 6.53 -19.48 -16.02
C ALA A 383 6.81 -18.21 -16.84
N ASP A 384 5.96 -17.20 -16.64
CA ASP A 384 5.88 -15.96 -17.41
C ASP A 384 7.01 -14.95 -17.13
N GLN A 385 7.89 -15.24 -16.16
CA GLN A 385 8.99 -14.38 -15.72
C GLN A 385 8.52 -13.02 -15.17
N LEU A 386 7.23 -12.88 -14.83
CA LEU A 386 6.71 -11.69 -14.17
C LEU A 386 7.12 -11.73 -12.69
N PRO A 387 7.28 -10.56 -12.04
CA PRO A 387 7.53 -10.52 -10.62
C PRO A 387 6.26 -10.90 -9.85
N TYR A 388 6.37 -11.61 -8.73
CA TYR A 388 5.20 -11.94 -7.90
C TYR A 388 4.49 -10.70 -7.36
N GLY A 389 5.27 -9.69 -7.01
CA GLY A 389 4.77 -8.43 -6.48
C GLY A 389 5.82 -7.32 -6.55
N LEU A 390 5.58 -6.18 -5.92
CA LEU A 390 4.35 -5.87 -5.19
C LEU A 390 3.16 -5.71 -6.15
N GLY A 391 1.94 -5.91 -5.66
CA GLY A 391 0.71 -5.62 -6.40
C GLY A 391 0.18 -4.22 -6.07
N PRO A 392 -1.07 -3.87 -6.46
CA PRO A 392 -1.64 -2.54 -6.21
C PRO A 392 -1.65 -2.15 -4.72
N ARG A 393 -1.82 -0.85 -4.43
CA ARG A 393 -1.96 -0.41 -3.03
C ARG A 393 -3.28 -0.89 -2.42
N ALA A 394 -3.21 -1.30 -1.16
CA ALA A 394 -4.35 -1.65 -0.33
C ALA A 394 -4.34 -0.78 0.93
N PRO A 395 -5.50 -0.49 1.56
CA PRO A 395 -5.53 0.30 2.78
C PRO A 395 -4.78 -0.36 3.94
N MET A 396 -4.11 0.47 4.74
CA MET A 396 -3.51 0.07 6.01
C MET A 396 -3.58 1.24 6.99
N ILE A 397 -4.14 0.98 8.18
CA ILE A 397 -4.20 1.95 9.29
C ILE A 397 -3.61 1.28 10.53
N THR A 398 -2.61 1.92 11.13
CA THR A 398 -2.08 1.47 12.42
C THR A 398 -2.87 2.16 13.54
N ILE A 399 -3.54 1.41 14.40
CA ILE A 399 -4.44 1.92 15.44
C ILE A 399 -3.87 1.58 16.82
N SER A 400 -3.35 2.59 17.51
CA SER A 400 -2.63 2.40 18.77
C SER A 400 -2.48 3.74 19.50
N PRO A 401 -2.23 3.77 20.82
CA PRO A 401 -1.77 4.98 21.50
C PRO A 401 -0.58 5.68 20.84
N TRP A 402 0.31 4.92 20.16
CA TRP A 402 1.52 5.45 19.50
C TRP A 402 1.33 5.89 18.04
N SER A 403 0.17 5.64 17.44
CA SER A 403 -0.12 6.05 16.06
C SER A 403 -1.17 7.16 15.97
N LYS A 404 -1.66 7.65 17.11
CA LYS A 404 -2.65 8.74 17.17
C LYS A 404 -2.12 10.05 16.58
N GLY A 405 -3.04 10.85 16.06
CA GLY A 405 -2.81 12.21 15.57
C GLY A 405 -3.09 12.44 14.09
N GLY A 406 -3.59 11.42 13.38
CA GLY A 406 -4.00 11.53 11.98
C GLY A 406 -2.83 11.68 11.02
N TYR A 407 -1.75 10.93 11.25
CA TYR A 407 -0.55 11.01 10.41
C TYR A 407 -0.72 10.24 9.10
N VAL A 408 0.07 10.58 8.08
CA VAL A 408 0.35 9.72 6.93
C VAL A 408 1.78 9.18 7.02
N CYS A 409 1.95 7.91 6.68
CA CYS A 409 3.27 7.29 6.48
C CYS A 409 3.38 6.79 5.04
N SER A 410 4.40 7.25 4.33
CA SER A 410 4.61 6.99 2.89
C SER A 410 5.80 6.08 2.59
N GLU A 411 6.29 5.37 3.62
CA GLU A 411 7.24 4.26 3.46
C GLU A 411 6.55 3.09 2.75
N VAL A 412 7.30 2.42 1.87
CA VAL A 412 6.81 1.24 1.14
C VAL A 412 6.65 0.10 2.12
N PHE A 413 5.45 -0.49 2.18
CA PHE A 413 5.14 -1.66 3.00
C PHE A 413 4.38 -2.71 2.18
N ASP A 414 4.41 -3.96 2.64
CA ASP A 414 3.51 -5.03 2.20
C ASP A 414 3.10 -5.91 3.40
N HIS A 415 2.36 -7.00 3.16
CA HIS A 415 1.96 -7.93 4.24
C HIS A 415 3.15 -8.53 5.01
N THR A 416 4.34 -8.63 4.41
CA THR A 416 5.53 -9.09 5.14
C THR A 416 6.02 -8.05 6.14
N SER A 417 5.69 -6.76 5.96
CA SER A 417 5.96 -5.69 6.92
C SER A 417 5.26 -5.93 8.27
N VAL A 418 4.10 -6.60 8.28
CA VAL A 418 3.41 -7.01 9.51
C VAL A 418 4.24 -8.04 10.29
N ILE A 419 4.76 -9.06 9.61
CA ILE A 419 5.65 -10.05 10.22
C ILE A 419 6.88 -9.33 10.77
N ARG A 420 7.53 -8.48 9.96
CA ARG A 420 8.73 -7.72 10.35
C ARG A 420 8.53 -6.84 11.58
N PHE A 421 7.36 -6.22 11.74
CA PHE A 421 7.03 -5.48 12.95
C PHE A 421 7.03 -6.39 14.18
N ILE A 422 6.44 -7.58 14.07
CA ILE A 422 6.45 -8.60 15.12
C ILE A 422 7.88 -9.13 15.36
N GLU A 423 8.69 -9.31 14.31
CA GLU A 423 10.11 -9.72 14.44
C GLU A 423 10.88 -8.68 15.24
N LYS A 424 10.73 -7.38 14.90
CA LYS A 424 11.39 -6.27 15.58
C LYS A 424 11.01 -6.21 17.05
N ARG A 425 9.75 -6.50 17.36
CA ARG A 425 9.27 -6.48 18.73
C ARG A 425 9.71 -7.68 19.56
N PHE A 426 9.62 -8.90 19.04
CA PHE A 426 9.80 -10.12 19.85
C PHE A 426 11.06 -10.94 19.52
N GLY A 427 11.87 -10.50 18.56
CA GLY A 427 13.13 -11.14 18.19
C GLY A 427 12.99 -12.49 17.48
N VAL A 428 11.82 -12.78 16.90
CA VAL A 428 11.56 -14.03 16.16
C VAL A 428 11.70 -13.76 14.67
N SER A 429 12.73 -14.29 14.02
CA SER A 429 12.99 -14.08 12.59
C SER A 429 12.16 -15.03 11.70
N GLU A 430 11.66 -14.52 10.57
CA GLU A 430 10.99 -15.21 9.47
C GLU A 430 11.90 -15.30 8.23
N PRO A 431 12.72 -16.36 8.10
CA PRO A 431 13.65 -16.52 6.99
C PRO A 431 12.97 -16.72 5.62
N ASN A 432 11.65 -16.95 5.58
CA ASN A 432 10.92 -17.08 4.31
C ASN A 432 10.83 -15.75 3.52
N ILE A 433 10.91 -14.60 4.20
CA ILE A 433 10.86 -13.28 3.53
C ILE A 433 12.15 -13.09 2.72
N THR A 434 12.00 -12.85 1.43
CA THR A 434 13.11 -12.74 0.48
C THR A 434 14.07 -11.58 0.82
N PRO A 435 15.33 -11.63 0.36
CA PRO A 435 16.25 -10.51 0.50
C PRO A 435 15.73 -9.21 -0.13
N TRP A 436 15.02 -9.29 -1.27
CA TRP A 436 14.45 -8.14 -1.94
C TRP A 436 13.38 -7.46 -1.09
N ARG A 437 12.38 -8.22 -0.60
CA ARG A 437 11.32 -7.66 0.27
C ARG A 437 11.89 -7.11 1.57
N ARG A 438 12.90 -7.76 2.16
CA ARG A 438 13.58 -7.22 3.35
C ARG A 438 14.31 -5.89 3.09
N ALA A 439 14.80 -5.68 1.88
CA ALA A 439 15.43 -4.42 1.52
C ALA A 439 14.40 -3.31 1.24
N ILE A 440 13.30 -3.64 0.54
CA ILE A 440 12.38 -2.64 -0.03
C ILE A 440 11.17 -2.33 0.85
N CYS A 441 10.54 -3.34 1.46
CA CYS A 441 9.33 -3.16 2.28
C CYS A 441 9.74 -2.89 3.72
N GLY A 442 9.34 -1.77 4.32
CA GLY A 442 9.64 -1.41 5.71
C GLY A 442 9.12 -2.39 6.76
N ASP A 443 9.41 -2.13 8.03
CA ASP A 443 8.96 -2.97 9.16
C ASP A 443 7.81 -2.36 9.98
N LEU A 444 7.09 -1.38 9.40
CA LEU A 444 6.00 -0.60 10.00
C LEU A 444 6.37 0.28 11.20
N THR A 445 7.62 0.26 11.70
CA THR A 445 7.97 1.06 12.88
C THR A 445 7.84 2.56 12.66
N SER A 446 8.10 3.04 11.43
CA SER A 446 7.91 4.45 11.04
C SER A 446 6.44 4.91 11.03
N ALA A 447 5.46 4.01 11.13
CA ALA A 447 4.06 4.36 11.27
C ALA A 447 3.68 4.82 12.70
N PHE A 448 4.60 4.75 13.66
CA PHE A 448 4.38 5.05 15.07
C PHE A 448 5.38 6.09 15.59
N ASP A 449 5.01 6.79 16.66
CA ASP A 449 5.94 7.48 17.56
C ASP A 449 5.83 6.87 18.95
N PHE A 450 6.81 6.03 19.30
CA PHE A 450 6.88 5.38 20.61
C PHE A 450 7.35 6.33 21.73
N SER A 451 8.04 7.42 21.36
CA SER A 451 8.65 8.34 22.32
C SER A 451 7.65 9.35 22.88
N ARG A 452 6.58 9.66 22.13
CA ARG A 452 5.56 10.65 22.49
C ARG A 452 4.15 10.12 22.17
N PRO A 453 3.60 9.20 22.98
CA PRO A 453 2.23 8.76 22.80
C PRO A 453 1.27 9.94 22.92
N ASP A 454 0.33 10.04 21.99
CA ASP A 454 -0.62 11.16 21.94
C ASP A 454 -1.83 10.89 22.84
N GLU A 455 -2.00 11.74 23.85
CA GLU A 455 -3.06 11.62 24.86
C GLU A 455 -4.40 12.23 24.39
N ARG A 456 -4.47 12.79 23.18
CA ARG A 456 -5.70 13.37 22.65
C ARG A 456 -6.84 12.36 22.63
N LYS A 457 -8.03 12.84 22.99
CA LYS A 457 -9.27 12.06 22.94
C LYS A 457 -9.72 11.90 21.50
N VAL A 458 -9.99 10.66 21.11
CA VAL A 458 -10.50 10.28 19.79
C VAL A 458 -11.98 9.91 19.93
N SER A 459 -12.81 10.35 18.99
CA SER A 459 -14.23 9.97 18.92
C SER A 459 -14.55 9.50 17.51
N LEU A 460 -14.93 8.24 17.38
CA LEU A 460 -15.35 7.67 16.10
C LEU A 460 -16.86 7.81 15.89
N PRO A 461 -17.35 7.91 14.64
CA PRO A 461 -18.77 7.87 14.33
C PRO A 461 -19.43 6.58 14.86
N SER A 462 -20.68 6.69 15.30
CA SER A 462 -21.45 5.52 15.74
C SER A 462 -21.83 4.63 14.56
N THR A 463 -21.64 3.32 14.71
CA THR A 463 -22.06 2.30 13.74
C THR A 463 -23.45 1.72 14.04
N ALA A 464 -24.13 2.19 15.08
CA ALA A 464 -25.39 1.61 15.57
C ALA A 464 -26.51 1.56 14.52
N ASN A 465 -26.53 2.50 13.58
CA ASN A 465 -27.55 2.59 12.53
C ASN A 465 -27.12 1.94 11.21
N TYR A 466 -25.91 1.40 11.10
CA TYR A 466 -25.35 0.96 9.81
C TYR A 466 -26.16 -0.19 9.18
N VAL A 467 -26.72 -1.11 9.98
CA VAL A 467 -27.62 -2.16 9.45
C VAL A 467 -28.86 -1.56 8.79
N ALA A 468 -29.47 -0.54 9.40
CA ALA A 468 -30.64 0.13 8.83
C ALA A 468 -30.26 0.94 7.59
N THR A 469 -29.11 1.62 7.60
CA THR A 469 -28.55 2.33 6.44
C THR A 469 -28.35 1.37 5.27
N VAL A 470 -27.64 0.27 5.47
CA VAL A 470 -27.40 -0.76 4.45
C VAL A 470 -28.70 -1.34 3.90
N HIS A 471 -29.68 -1.62 4.78
CA HIS A 471 -30.99 -2.10 4.33
C HIS A 471 -31.66 -1.08 3.39
N HIS A 472 -31.65 0.20 3.76
CA HIS A 472 -32.19 1.27 2.91
C HIS A 472 -31.42 1.39 1.59
N GLU A 473 -30.10 1.51 1.63
CA GLU A 473 -29.25 1.66 0.46
C GLU A 473 -29.36 0.46 -0.48
N SER A 474 -29.60 -0.74 0.05
CA SER A 474 -29.88 -1.90 -0.80
C SER A 474 -31.04 -1.61 -1.75
N THR A 475 -32.11 -0.93 -1.31
CA THR A 475 -33.30 -0.64 -2.13
C THR A 475 -33.07 0.32 -3.30
N LEU A 476 -31.93 1.01 -3.31
CA LEU A 476 -31.53 1.92 -4.37
C LEU A 476 -31.08 1.15 -5.64
N PRO A 477 -31.03 1.81 -6.82
CA PRO A 477 -30.50 1.18 -8.04
C PRO A 477 -29.01 0.83 -7.89
N ALA A 478 -28.55 -0.19 -8.61
CA ALA A 478 -27.14 -0.52 -8.68
C ALA A 478 -26.33 0.64 -9.28
N PRO A 479 -25.07 0.87 -8.84
CA PRO A 479 -24.21 1.86 -9.47
C PRO A 479 -24.05 1.55 -10.96
N GLN A 480 -24.00 2.60 -11.77
CA GLN A 480 -23.88 2.51 -13.22
C GLN A 480 -22.59 3.18 -13.66
N VAL A 481 -21.92 2.57 -14.62
CA VAL A 481 -20.79 3.20 -15.32
C VAL A 481 -21.32 4.43 -16.08
N PRO A 482 -20.76 5.63 -15.87
CA PRO A 482 -21.19 6.82 -16.60
C PRO A 482 -20.99 6.64 -18.12
N THR A 483 -22.01 6.93 -18.92
CA THR A 483 -21.95 6.87 -20.40
C THR A 483 -21.16 8.03 -21.00
N GLU A 484 -21.27 9.20 -20.37
CA GLU A 484 -20.51 10.42 -20.63
C GLU A 484 -19.98 10.94 -19.30
N GLN A 485 -18.74 11.41 -19.28
CA GLN A 485 -18.15 12.08 -18.13
C GLN A 485 -17.67 13.44 -18.58
N ALA A 486 -17.98 14.49 -17.82
CA ALA A 486 -17.17 15.69 -17.88
C ALA A 486 -15.73 15.30 -17.53
N VAL A 487 -14.73 15.95 -18.14
CA VAL A 487 -13.32 15.72 -17.80
C VAL A 487 -13.04 16.28 -16.40
N ALA A 488 -13.46 15.55 -15.38
CA ALA A 488 -13.36 15.92 -13.99
C ALA A 488 -13.39 14.67 -13.11
N ILE A 489 -12.50 14.64 -12.13
CA ILE A 489 -12.55 13.76 -10.96
C ILE A 489 -13.05 14.66 -9.82
N ASP A 490 -13.86 14.12 -8.91
CA ASP A 490 -14.21 14.88 -7.71
C ASP A 490 -12.92 15.29 -6.98
N PRO A 491 -12.85 16.49 -6.40
CA PRO A 491 -11.63 16.93 -5.73
C PRO A 491 -11.41 16.12 -4.45
N GLN A 492 -10.17 15.71 -4.21
CA GLN A 492 -9.74 15.24 -2.89
C GLN A 492 -9.93 16.36 -1.86
N GLU A 493 -10.21 15.98 -0.61
CA GLU A 493 -10.42 16.92 0.50
C GLU A 493 -9.26 17.91 0.62
N SER A 494 -9.57 19.19 0.79
CA SER A 494 -8.56 20.23 0.95
C SER A 494 -7.78 20.07 2.26
N GLY A 495 -6.50 20.42 2.23
CA GLY A 495 -5.66 20.52 3.42
C GLY A 495 -4.45 19.61 3.38
N VAL A 496 -3.52 19.85 4.30
CA VAL A 496 -2.34 19.03 4.51
C VAL A 496 -2.52 18.11 5.70
N ARG A 497 -1.82 16.97 5.67
CA ARG A 497 -1.80 15.98 6.74
C ARG A 497 -0.43 15.96 7.39
N LYS A 498 -0.36 15.73 8.70
CA LYS A 498 0.92 15.49 9.36
C LYS A 498 1.58 14.24 8.77
N ARG A 499 2.88 14.29 8.57
CA ARG A 499 3.64 13.22 7.93
C ARG A 499 4.65 12.63 8.91
N ARG A 500 4.77 11.30 8.93
CA ARG A 500 5.81 10.59 9.68
C ARG A 500 7.19 10.84 9.04
N PRO A 501 8.26 11.02 9.83
CA PRO A 501 9.61 11.06 9.28
C PRO A 501 9.95 9.70 8.68
N LEU A 502 10.60 9.69 7.52
CA LEU A 502 11.05 8.47 6.86
C LEU A 502 12.58 8.44 6.81
N ALA A 503 13.15 7.25 6.70
CA ALA A 503 14.58 7.06 6.58
C ALA A 503 15.04 7.02 5.12
N TYR A 504 14.30 7.65 4.19
CA TYR A 504 14.68 7.70 2.78
C TYR A 504 15.68 8.81 2.49
N ALA A 505 16.62 8.49 1.60
CA ALA A 505 17.45 9.44 0.91
C ALA A 505 17.77 8.83 -0.46
N THR A 506 17.37 9.50 -1.53
CA THR A 506 17.54 9.03 -2.91
C THR A 506 18.26 10.10 -3.71
N ALA A 507 19.30 9.71 -4.44
CA ALA A 507 20.05 10.60 -5.33
C ALA A 507 20.16 9.97 -6.72
N VAL A 508 19.57 10.64 -7.70
CA VAL A 508 19.60 10.24 -9.12
C VAL A 508 20.05 11.43 -9.93
N ARG A 509 21.16 11.27 -10.66
CA ARG A 509 21.64 12.23 -11.66
C ARG A 509 21.34 11.69 -13.05
N LEU A 510 20.78 12.55 -13.90
CA LEU A 510 20.46 12.27 -15.30
C LEU A 510 21.38 13.06 -16.23
N GLU A 511 22.19 12.36 -17.02
CA GLU A 511 23.14 12.94 -17.97
C GLU A 511 22.71 12.58 -19.40
N ALA A 512 22.39 13.58 -20.22
CA ALA A 512 22.11 13.35 -21.64
C ALA A 512 23.40 12.99 -22.38
N THR A 513 23.44 11.84 -23.03
CA THR A 513 24.58 11.36 -23.84
C THR A 513 24.26 11.45 -25.33
N HIS A 514 25.20 11.03 -26.18
CA HIS A 514 24.95 10.89 -27.62
C HIS A 514 23.96 9.78 -27.96
N GLN A 515 23.76 8.79 -27.07
CA GLN A 515 22.91 7.63 -27.31
C GLN A 515 21.56 7.72 -26.57
N GLY A 516 21.49 8.46 -25.47
CA GLY A 516 20.27 8.64 -24.70
C GLY A 516 20.53 9.34 -23.38
N VAL A 517 20.24 8.68 -22.26
CA VAL A 517 20.47 9.22 -20.92
C VAL A 517 21.23 8.21 -20.08
N ARG A 518 22.34 8.64 -19.48
CA ARG A 518 23.04 7.92 -18.43
C ARG A 518 22.45 8.29 -17.08
N LEU A 519 22.12 7.26 -16.30
CA LEU A 519 21.58 7.37 -14.96
C LEU A 519 22.68 7.00 -13.97
N HIS A 520 22.92 7.89 -13.00
CA HIS A 520 23.73 7.58 -11.83
C HIS A 520 22.80 7.56 -10.62
N LEU A 521 22.55 6.37 -10.09
CA LEU A 521 21.68 6.15 -8.94
C LEU A 521 22.53 5.87 -7.71
N HIS A 522 22.19 6.53 -6.60
CA HIS A 522 22.80 6.33 -5.30
C HIS A 522 21.71 6.38 -4.23
N ASN A 523 21.70 5.37 -3.38
CA ASN A 523 20.83 5.30 -2.22
C ASN A 523 21.70 5.46 -0.95
N PRO A 524 21.92 6.70 -0.46
CA PRO A 524 22.68 6.92 0.78
C PRO A 524 21.91 6.52 2.05
N SER A 525 20.67 6.03 1.93
CA SER A 525 19.80 5.77 3.06
C SER A 525 19.96 4.36 3.65
N GLU A 526 19.31 4.12 4.79
CA GLU A 526 19.29 2.81 5.45
C GLU A 526 18.20 1.87 4.91
N LEU A 527 17.23 2.42 4.18
CA LEU A 527 16.17 1.67 3.51
C LEU A 527 16.59 1.36 2.07
N GLY A 528 16.17 0.22 1.53
CA GLY A 528 16.27 -0.01 0.09
C GLY A 528 15.24 0.84 -0.66
N VAL A 529 15.54 1.19 -1.91
CA VAL A 529 14.66 1.99 -2.75
C VAL A 529 14.48 1.36 -4.13
N VAL A 530 13.29 1.55 -4.70
CA VAL A 530 13.01 1.26 -6.11
C VAL A 530 12.84 2.57 -6.85
N CYS A 531 13.58 2.73 -7.95
CA CYS A 531 13.41 3.82 -8.90
C CYS A 531 12.92 3.26 -10.23
N THR A 532 11.88 3.85 -10.81
CA THR A 532 11.30 3.42 -12.09
C THR A 532 11.46 4.53 -13.12
N ALA A 533 12.12 4.21 -14.24
CA ALA A 533 12.43 5.17 -15.29
C ALA A 533 11.57 4.95 -16.54
N TYR A 534 10.96 6.04 -17.03
CA TYR A 534 10.05 6.07 -18.16
C TYR A 534 10.60 6.99 -19.24
N TRP A 535 10.55 6.54 -20.49
CA TRP A 535 10.54 7.45 -21.63
C TRP A 535 9.15 8.07 -21.75
N ASP A 536 9.06 9.39 -21.58
CA ASP A 536 7.79 10.10 -21.71
C ASP A 536 7.26 9.97 -23.15
N HIS A 537 5.94 9.86 -23.31
CA HIS A 537 5.29 9.67 -24.61
C HIS A 537 5.71 8.40 -25.36
N SER A 538 6.04 7.35 -24.61
CA SER A 538 6.51 6.07 -25.15
C SER A 538 5.63 4.90 -24.69
N HIS A 539 5.53 3.88 -25.53
CA HIS A 539 4.92 2.58 -25.18
C HIS A 539 5.96 1.56 -24.69
N GLN A 540 7.24 1.95 -24.59
CA GLN A 540 8.26 1.06 -24.04
C GLN A 540 8.01 0.80 -22.55
N LEU A 541 8.29 -0.43 -22.11
CA LEU A 541 8.23 -0.77 -20.71
C LEU A 541 9.22 0.08 -19.91
N PRO A 542 8.84 0.55 -18.71
CA PRO A 542 9.76 1.26 -17.85
C PRO A 542 10.89 0.36 -17.35
N HIS A 543 12.01 0.98 -17.00
CA HIS A 543 13.15 0.32 -16.39
C HIS A 543 13.04 0.37 -14.85
N HIS A 544 13.16 -0.77 -14.19
CA HIS A 544 13.05 -0.91 -12.74
C HIS A 544 14.44 -1.05 -12.09
N TYR A 545 14.81 -0.11 -11.23
CA TYR A 545 16.09 -0.09 -10.54
C TYR A 545 15.91 -0.33 -9.06
N THR A 546 16.51 -1.40 -8.53
CA THR A 546 16.52 -1.71 -7.09
C THR A 546 17.88 -1.37 -6.49
N LEU A 547 17.89 -0.48 -5.50
CA LEU A 547 19.09 -0.08 -4.76
C LEU A 547 18.96 -0.46 -3.29
N GLY A 548 19.84 -1.33 -2.81
CA GLY A 548 20.01 -1.57 -1.37
C GLY A 548 20.57 -0.35 -0.63
N ALA A 549 20.56 -0.41 0.69
CA ALA A 549 21.14 0.64 1.53
C ALA A 549 22.60 0.92 1.18
N GLY A 550 22.97 2.20 1.06
CA GLY A 550 24.32 2.65 0.67
C GLY A 550 24.74 2.33 -0.78
N ALA A 551 23.89 1.69 -1.58
CA ALA A 551 24.28 1.16 -2.88
C ALA A 551 24.35 2.25 -3.96
N LYS A 552 25.20 2.00 -4.97
CA LYS A 552 25.30 2.80 -6.20
C LYS A 552 25.05 1.90 -7.40
N LEU A 553 24.43 2.46 -8.43
CA LEU A 553 24.14 1.77 -9.68
C LEU A 553 24.21 2.76 -10.84
N GLU A 554 24.76 2.30 -11.97
CA GLU A 554 24.77 3.06 -13.22
C GLU A 554 24.11 2.27 -14.34
N ASP A 555 23.42 3.01 -15.21
CA ASP A 555 22.85 2.47 -16.44
C ASP A 555 22.81 3.51 -17.54
N GLU A 556 22.72 3.06 -18.79
CA GLU A 556 22.55 3.93 -19.95
C GLU A 556 21.29 3.51 -20.70
N MET A 557 20.24 4.33 -20.58
CA MET A 557 19.00 4.15 -21.31
C MET A 557 19.14 4.76 -22.71
N ILE A 558 19.03 3.91 -23.73
CA ILE A 558 19.14 4.32 -25.13
C ILE A 558 17.86 5.04 -25.54
N LEU A 559 18.00 6.22 -26.15
CA LEU A 559 16.87 6.99 -26.67
C LEU A 559 16.18 6.19 -27.78
N PRO A 560 14.85 5.96 -27.70
CA PRO A 560 14.14 5.27 -28.76
C PRO A 560 14.21 6.07 -30.07
N LYS A 561 14.24 5.37 -31.19
CA LYS A 561 14.23 6.00 -32.52
C LYS A 561 13.02 6.94 -32.65
N ASP A 562 13.24 8.09 -33.25
CA ASP A 562 12.22 9.11 -33.54
C ASP A 562 11.53 9.71 -32.30
N GLN A 563 12.06 9.50 -31.08
CA GLN A 563 11.60 10.15 -29.86
C GLN A 563 12.43 11.38 -29.51
N LYS A 564 11.78 12.36 -28.86
CA LYS A 564 12.48 13.46 -28.19
C LYS A 564 13.08 12.94 -26.89
N LEU A 565 14.23 13.47 -26.50
CA LEU A 565 14.82 13.16 -25.19
C LEU A 565 13.90 13.74 -24.11
N ALA A 566 13.16 12.85 -23.44
CA ALA A 566 12.28 13.13 -22.32
C ALA A 566 12.21 11.88 -21.43
N LEU A 567 13.01 11.86 -20.36
CA LEU A 567 13.08 10.74 -19.41
C LEU A 567 12.64 11.22 -18.04
N THR A 568 11.73 10.48 -17.39
CA THR A 568 11.30 10.71 -16.02
C THR A 568 11.61 9.50 -15.16
N VAL A 569 12.27 9.72 -14.02
CA VAL A 569 12.54 8.71 -12.99
C VAL A 569 11.70 9.04 -11.76
N TYR A 570 10.88 8.09 -11.35
CA TYR A 570 10.13 8.13 -10.10
C TYR A 570 10.85 7.29 -9.05
N GLY A 571 10.96 7.79 -7.83
CA GLY A 571 11.47 7.08 -6.67
C GLY A 571 10.42 7.03 -5.54
N PRO A 572 10.80 6.51 -4.35
CA PRO A 572 9.90 6.51 -3.20
C PRO A 572 9.56 7.94 -2.76
N ASP A 573 8.46 8.07 -2.01
CA ASP A 573 8.07 9.33 -1.36
C ASP A 573 8.02 10.55 -2.31
N SER A 574 7.36 10.36 -3.46
CA SER A 574 7.18 11.40 -4.49
C SER A 574 8.49 11.98 -5.05
N TYR A 575 9.60 11.26 -4.91
CA TYR A 575 10.89 11.64 -5.49
C TYR A 575 10.84 11.57 -7.03
N ILE A 576 11.22 12.66 -7.70
CA ILE A 576 11.23 12.73 -9.17
C ILE A 576 12.49 13.38 -9.69
N ARG A 577 13.03 12.78 -10.76
CA ARG A 577 14.04 13.40 -11.62
C ARG A 577 13.60 13.29 -13.06
N LYS A 578 13.54 14.42 -13.75
CA LYS A 578 13.21 14.46 -15.18
C LYS A 578 14.27 15.20 -15.95
N ILE A 579 14.56 14.76 -17.17
CA ILE A 579 15.36 15.48 -18.15
C ILE A 579 14.61 15.55 -19.47
N THR A 580 14.58 16.73 -20.08
CA THR A 580 14.09 16.95 -21.44
C THR A 580 15.10 17.78 -22.23
N GLY A 581 15.26 17.54 -23.53
CA GLY A 581 16.13 18.39 -24.36
C GLY A 581 16.52 17.77 -25.69
N ALA A 582 17.68 18.17 -26.21
CA ALA A 582 18.24 17.64 -27.44
C ALA A 582 19.78 17.53 -27.37
N GLY A 583 20.32 16.44 -27.91
CA GLY A 583 21.76 16.18 -27.91
C GLY A 583 22.33 15.90 -26.51
N PRO A 584 23.66 15.69 -26.42
CA PRO A 584 24.34 15.49 -25.15
C PRO A 584 24.35 16.78 -24.31
N SER A 585 24.44 16.64 -22.99
CA SER A 585 24.62 17.77 -22.07
C SER A 585 26.00 17.75 -21.45
N THR A 586 26.56 18.93 -21.16
CA THR A 586 27.80 19.09 -20.39
C THR A 586 27.55 19.50 -18.94
N LEU A 587 26.28 19.71 -18.55
CA LEU A 587 25.91 20.11 -17.20
C LEU A 587 25.66 18.88 -16.33
N HIS A 588 26.42 18.75 -15.25
CA HIS A 588 26.17 17.78 -14.21
C HIS A 588 25.41 18.45 -13.05
N ILE A 589 24.35 17.81 -12.59
CA ILE A 589 23.48 18.30 -11.52
C ILE A 589 23.40 17.23 -10.44
N ASP A 590 23.94 17.55 -9.26
CA ASP A 590 23.83 16.71 -8.08
C ASP A 590 23.01 17.45 -7.01
N THR A 591 22.23 16.71 -6.23
CA THR A 591 21.40 17.26 -5.15
C THR A 591 21.75 16.62 -3.82
N GLN A 592 21.82 17.42 -2.76
CA GLN A 592 22.07 16.94 -1.41
C GLN A 592 21.10 17.61 -0.42
N GLY A 593 20.43 16.80 0.40
CA GLY A 593 19.67 17.29 1.55
C GLY A 593 20.61 17.69 2.69
N THR A 594 20.26 18.75 3.42
CA THR A 594 20.98 19.17 4.63
C THR A 594 20.29 18.63 5.88
N MET A 595 21.01 18.63 7.01
CA MET A 595 20.43 18.28 8.32
C MET A 595 19.30 19.24 8.76
N THR A 596 19.23 20.44 8.18
CA THR A 596 18.12 21.39 8.44
C THR A 596 16.87 21.07 7.62
N GLY A 597 16.91 20.06 6.74
CA GLY A 597 15.83 19.74 5.81
C GLY A 597 15.78 20.69 4.60
N ASP A 598 16.89 21.33 4.26
CA ASP A 598 17.04 22.17 3.06
C ASP A 598 17.73 21.39 1.93
N ILE A 599 17.77 21.95 0.72
CA ILE A 599 18.43 21.31 -0.42
C ILE A 599 19.55 22.18 -1.00
N GLN A 600 20.69 21.52 -1.23
CA GLN A 600 21.81 22.01 -2.03
C GLN A 600 21.72 21.44 -3.44
N VAL A 601 21.86 22.30 -4.45
CA VAL A 601 22.00 21.92 -5.86
C VAL A 601 23.40 22.28 -6.31
N LEU A 602 24.18 21.26 -6.67
CA LEU A 602 25.53 21.39 -7.18
C LEU A 602 25.50 21.32 -8.70
N LEU A 603 25.97 22.40 -9.34
CA LEU A 603 26.06 22.52 -10.79
C LEU A 603 27.53 22.47 -11.20
N TYR A 604 27.88 21.58 -12.12
CA TYR A 604 29.23 21.50 -12.70
C TYR A 604 29.15 21.53 -14.22
N ASN A 605 29.89 22.45 -14.84
CA ASN A 605 30.00 22.52 -16.30
C ASN A 605 31.23 21.75 -16.77
N ALA A 606 31.03 20.55 -17.29
CA ALA A 606 32.07 19.71 -17.88
C ALA A 606 32.46 20.14 -19.32
N GLY A 607 31.85 21.19 -19.86
CA GLY A 607 32.05 21.67 -21.22
C GLY A 607 33.21 22.65 -21.36
N ALA A 608 33.47 23.07 -22.59
CA ALA A 608 34.53 24.02 -22.93
C ALA A 608 34.08 25.50 -22.93
N ASP A 609 32.76 25.73 -22.99
CA ASP A 609 32.17 27.07 -23.08
C ASP A 609 31.42 27.47 -21.80
N THR A 610 31.23 28.77 -21.60
CA THR A 610 30.37 29.27 -20.51
C THR A 610 28.92 28.94 -20.80
N LEU A 611 28.23 28.34 -19.82
CA LEU A 611 26.86 27.88 -19.94
C LEU A 611 25.90 28.79 -19.15
N PRO A 612 24.91 29.45 -19.79
CA PRO A 612 23.85 30.13 -19.08
C PRO A 612 22.88 29.10 -18.47
N ILE A 613 22.65 29.22 -17.16
CA ILE A 613 21.77 28.35 -16.40
C ILE A 613 20.73 29.19 -15.67
N GLU A 614 19.49 28.73 -15.72
CA GLU A 614 18.39 29.26 -14.92
C GLU A 614 17.90 28.16 -13.96
N VAL A 615 17.86 28.44 -12.66
CA VAL A 615 17.23 27.56 -11.66
C VAL A 615 16.05 28.27 -11.02
N THR A 616 14.85 27.72 -11.18
CA THR A 616 13.59 28.33 -10.75
C THR A 616 12.84 27.39 -9.82
N ASP A 617 12.19 27.95 -8.80
CA ASP A 617 11.18 27.28 -7.97
C ASP A 617 9.77 27.70 -8.46
N PRO A 618 9.13 26.92 -9.36
CA PRO A 618 7.81 27.23 -9.89
C PRO A 618 6.66 27.05 -8.89
N VAL A 619 6.87 26.39 -7.75
CA VAL A 619 5.78 25.90 -6.89
C VAL A 619 5.75 26.60 -5.54
N TYR A 620 6.90 26.72 -4.87
CA TYR A 620 6.99 27.14 -3.46
C TYR A 620 7.51 28.57 -3.28
N GLY A 621 7.79 29.27 -4.38
CA GLY A 621 7.91 30.73 -4.39
C GLY A 621 9.29 31.32 -4.07
N GLN A 622 10.37 30.53 -4.05
CA GLN A 622 11.73 31.06 -3.82
C GLN A 622 12.38 31.77 -5.02
N GLY A 623 11.66 31.90 -6.14
CA GLY A 623 12.07 32.68 -7.31
C GLY A 623 13.14 32.02 -8.18
N THR A 624 13.74 32.83 -9.05
CA THR A 624 14.65 32.39 -10.11
C THR A 624 16.09 32.85 -9.87
N ARG A 625 17.06 31.97 -10.11
CA ARG A 625 18.50 32.24 -10.05
C ARG A 625 19.10 32.05 -11.43
N LYS A 626 19.73 33.10 -11.95
CA LYS A 626 20.41 33.07 -13.25
C LYS A 626 21.92 33.07 -13.04
N ILE A 627 22.61 32.14 -13.69
CA ILE A 627 24.03 31.87 -13.49
C ILE A 627 24.70 31.78 -14.85
N GLN A 628 25.89 32.36 -14.96
CA GLN A 628 26.82 32.09 -16.05
C GLN A 628 27.89 31.15 -15.48
N LEU A 629 27.83 29.87 -15.85
CA LEU A 629 28.73 28.85 -15.31
C LEU A 629 29.88 28.62 -16.29
N ALA A 630 31.08 29.10 -15.95
CA ALA A 630 32.26 28.97 -16.80
C ALA A 630 32.66 27.49 -16.99
N ALA A 631 33.45 27.22 -18.03
CA ALA A 631 34.01 25.89 -18.28
C ALA A 631 34.80 25.37 -17.07
N GLY A 632 34.54 24.12 -16.66
CA GLY A 632 35.16 23.50 -15.49
C GLY A 632 34.74 24.10 -14.14
N GLN A 633 33.80 25.05 -14.11
CA GLN A 633 33.34 25.67 -12.88
C GLN A 633 32.26 24.83 -12.19
N THR A 634 32.35 24.79 -10.86
CA THR A 634 31.30 24.29 -9.98
C THR A 634 30.62 25.46 -9.27
N ARG A 635 29.29 25.42 -9.17
CA ARG A 635 28.49 26.36 -8.39
C ARG A 635 27.51 25.61 -7.51
N GLU A 636 27.52 25.95 -6.22
CA GLU A 636 26.54 25.47 -5.26
C GLU A 636 25.45 26.52 -5.05
N LEU A 637 24.21 26.06 -4.92
CA LEU A 637 23.03 26.87 -4.69
C LEU A 637 22.18 26.22 -3.59
N HIS A 638 21.62 27.03 -2.69
CA HIS A 638 20.86 26.55 -1.53
C HIS A 638 19.41 27.02 -1.58
N TRP A 639 18.44 26.14 -1.30
CA TRP A 639 17.03 26.51 -1.15
C TRP A 639 16.56 26.23 0.27
N ASN A 640 15.90 27.21 0.88
CA ASN A 640 15.28 27.08 2.20
C ASN A 640 13.92 26.41 2.04
N LEU A 641 13.77 25.16 2.45
CA LEU A 641 12.55 24.39 2.23
C LEU A 641 11.60 24.42 3.44
N GLN A 642 11.96 25.12 4.52
CA GLN A 642 11.10 25.26 5.70
C GLN A 642 9.69 25.76 5.38
N PRO A 643 9.48 26.79 4.52
CA PRO A 643 8.13 27.29 4.22
C PRO A 643 7.24 26.30 3.48
N SER A 644 7.84 25.32 2.81
CA SER A 644 7.18 24.25 2.07
C SER A 644 7.22 22.91 2.81
N HIS A 645 7.49 22.90 4.12
CA HIS A 645 7.56 21.66 4.91
C HIS A 645 8.59 20.64 4.36
N HIS A 646 9.72 21.15 3.86
CA HIS A 646 10.81 20.38 3.26
C HIS A 646 10.53 19.81 1.86
N TRP A 647 9.42 20.19 1.23
CA TRP A 647 9.13 19.87 -0.16
C TRP A 647 9.85 20.80 -1.13
N TYR A 648 10.30 20.26 -2.27
CA TYR A 648 10.93 21.02 -3.35
C TYR A 648 10.44 20.55 -4.72
N ASP A 649 10.41 21.49 -5.67
CA ASP A 649 10.19 21.24 -7.10
C ASP A 649 10.98 22.32 -7.84
N LEU A 650 12.19 21.98 -8.27
CA LEU A 650 13.15 22.90 -8.86
C LEU A 650 13.32 22.58 -10.34
N MET A 651 13.29 23.63 -11.16
CA MET A 651 13.53 23.55 -12.59
C MET A 651 14.91 24.12 -12.92
N VAL A 652 15.83 23.30 -13.41
CA VAL A 652 17.13 23.73 -13.94
C VAL A 652 17.04 23.76 -15.45
N SER A 653 17.37 24.88 -16.10
CA SER A 653 17.28 25.04 -17.55
C SER A 653 18.58 25.60 -18.14
N THR A 654 18.97 25.05 -19.28
CA THR A 654 19.97 25.57 -20.21
C THR A 654 19.27 25.90 -21.54
N PRO A 655 19.95 26.44 -22.56
CA PRO A 655 19.32 26.67 -23.86
C PRO A 655 18.85 25.38 -24.56
N GLN A 656 19.45 24.23 -24.26
CA GLN A 656 19.19 22.95 -24.94
C GLN A 656 18.43 21.93 -24.08
N HIS A 657 18.50 22.04 -22.75
CA HIS A 657 17.98 21.04 -21.82
C HIS A 657 17.25 21.67 -20.65
N ARG A 658 16.41 20.87 -20.02
CA ARG A 658 15.68 21.20 -18.82
C ARG A 658 15.63 19.98 -17.92
N TRP A 659 15.88 20.17 -16.63
CA TRP A 659 15.75 19.17 -15.59
C TRP A 659 14.72 19.61 -14.56
N GLN A 660 13.86 18.68 -14.15
CA GLN A 660 12.99 18.87 -12.99
C GLN A 660 13.50 18.00 -11.84
N LEU A 661 13.66 18.60 -10.67
CA LEU A 661 14.11 17.99 -9.44
C LEU A 661 13.02 18.19 -8.41
N ALA A 662 12.24 17.15 -8.08
CA ALA A 662 11.18 17.25 -7.08
C ALA A 662 11.27 16.14 -6.03
N GLY A 663 10.72 16.42 -4.85
CA GLY A 663 10.63 15.48 -3.74
C GLY A 663 10.55 16.18 -2.39
N HIS A 664 10.82 15.40 -1.34
CA HIS A 664 10.92 15.85 0.04
C HIS A 664 12.34 15.61 0.58
N ILE A 665 12.80 16.44 1.52
CA ILE A 665 14.06 16.23 2.25
C ILE A 665 13.76 15.77 3.68
N GLU A 666 14.16 14.54 3.98
CA GLU A 666 14.09 13.99 5.33
C GLU A 666 15.17 14.58 6.24
N ASN A 667 14.77 15.05 7.42
CA ASN A 667 15.65 15.52 8.49
C ASN A 667 15.42 14.76 9.82
N GLY A 668 14.55 13.76 9.82
CA GLY A 668 14.19 12.96 10.99
C GLY A 668 13.08 13.55 11.86
N ASP A 669 12.58 14.74 11.55
CA ASP A 669 11.48 15.38 12.28
C ASP A 669 10.12 15.19 11.57
N GLU A 670 9.03 15.31 12.34
CA GLU A 670 7.68 15.34 11.75
C GLU A 670 7.52 16.50 10.77
N SER A 671 6.81 16.25 9.67
CA SER A 671 6.51 17.28 8.67
C SER A 671 5.03 17.22 8.25
N PHE A 672 4.71 17.74 7.07
CA PHE A 672 3.39 17.70 6.46
C PHE A 672 3.47 17.14 5.04
N SER A 673 2.37 16.57 4.56
CA SER A 673 2.17 16.22 3.16
C SER A 673 2.37 17.44 2.25
N ASP A 674 2.72 17.21 0.97
CA ASP A 674 2.99 18.27 -0.01
C ASP A 674 1.86 19.32 -0.01
N PRO A 675 2.12 20.59 0.38
CA PRO A 675 1.11 21.63 0.44
C PRO A 675 0.58 22.07 -0.94
N ALA A 676 1.25 21.67 -2.03
CA ALA A 676 0.83 21.94 -3.38
C ALA A 676 -0.09 20.86 -3.98
N ASN A 677 -0.36 19.74 -3.28
CA ASN A 677 -1.32 18.71 -3.68
C ASN A 677 -2.77 19.19 -3.46
N THR A 678 -3.19 20.22 -4.18
CA THR A 678 -4.49 20.90 -3.95
C THR A 678 -5.59 20.52 -4.93
N GLN A 679 -5.26 19.94 -6.08
CA GLN A 679 -6.23 19.58 -7.12
C GLN A 679 -5.71 18.46 -8.02
N PRO A 680 -6.59 17.67 -8.66
CA PRO A 680 -6.17 16.63 -9.60
C PRO A 680 -5.47 17.23 -10.83
N VAL A 681 -4.38 16.60 -11.26
CA VAL A 681 -3.74 16.90 -12.54
C VAL A 681 -4.54 16.21 -13.65
N LEU A 682 -5.14 16.99 -14.54
CA LEU A 682 -5.96 16.51 -15.66
C LEU A 682 -5.40 16.87 -17.05
N LEU A 683 -4.31 17.63 -17.12
CA LEU A 683 -3.67 18.13 -18.34
C LEU A 683 -2.14 18.11 -18.26
#